data_AF-A0A1P8K6G8-F1
#
_entry.id   AF-A0A1P8K6G8-F1
#
_cell.length_a   1.000
_cell.length_b   1.000
_cell.length_c   1.000
_cell.angle_alpha   90.00
_cell.angle_beta   90.00
_cell.angle_gamma   90.00
#
_symmetry.space_group_name_H-M   'P 1'
#
loop_
_entity.id
_entity.type
_entity.pdbx_description
1 polymer ?
#
loop_
_entity_poly.entity_id
_entity_poly.type
_entity_poly.pdbx_seq_one_letter_code
_entity_poly.pdbx_strand_id
1 'polypeptide(L)'
;MWFLSFLFGTLFGDKLFGIHLDRLFGGIFSNHFFGVDSLVDALVNNGLVVSVPTPTSPPSGLTTDAIAALTTDQVQALTTAVIASLNTDQVRAFTTDGIAAFLPGQLAALNSTDVAALRTDQVVALTTFQFSGLPTATINALTSDQVMVIETRDIQALTTGQIAKLATATMAALTTDQIQALKTGQIKALNTADVAALTTDQAMALTTDQIVALTTVQFSVLSTDDVAVLSTDQIAAIETADIAALKTTQIRALTTDQVVALTTDQIRSLSTATVITLTSDQVVAIETRDIQALTTAQIAKLTTAAVAVLTTDQIQSLKTGQIQALNTGDVAALTTDQAVALTTDQIVALTTAQFAVLSTDDMSVLSTDQIAAIETADVAALKTAQVSALTTDQVVALTTDQIRALSTAMVNALTSDQLVAIETRDIQALTTSQIVKLTTAAVVVLTTDQIQALGTRQVQALTTADVAVLTTDQTVALTTDQVVALTTAQFAVLSTDDVVVLSTDQIVAIETVDIAALKTTQVSVLTTDQVVALTTAQIRALSTAAVVALTTDQIVAIETQDIAALTTRQIVAIETRDIAVLTTDQVQALTTAQLAALTSAQQAVLPLVPLNIPSLTTAQIAALTVAQIVGLTTDQIVSLSTAQAAAISTAGVAALTSDELVAFETEDLAALTNAQIAALTSGQTVIFSTTQVESFTSDQISAFTTSAYQQLDTSGTPIIFDLNGDGVRTLGISAGVKFDLFADGTAINTGWVSGGDGLLVMDRNHDGVINDGSELFGSSTRLANGEKAKDGYAALRELDTNNDGYITNEDAAYADLRLWVDSNSDGLSSAGEIRTLESLGIAKISVNAKVGTAIDNGNILGLTSSYETTDGVSHDAADVWFRVDKVPVSPVSVDTAIAALSTGVSAAGLADTTYVAPPSVPAVLPQVQVAPIVPPAVLSGDGLRSKVSGMVQAIGSFADAPTYVTSGMPRMDAPSASGALVTRTVLSMVDVMKQFDVNGNPIGNLTTPSATAVQSLTGGRLQNTNANGFLAAEG
;
A
#
# COMPACT_ATOMS: atom_id res chain seq x y z
N MET A 1 91.03 14.66 -26.34
CA MET A 1 90.60 15.47 -25.18
C MET A 1 89.11 15.26 -24.84
N TRP A 2 88.61 14.03 -25.07
CA TRP A 2 87.19 13.67 -25.00
C TRP A 2 86.95 12.48 -24.04
N PHE A 3 87.88 12.25 -23.10
CA PHE A 3 87.82 11.14 -22.14
C PHE A 3 88.07 11.58 -20.69
N LEU A 4 88.09 12.90 -20.43
CA LEU A 4 88.34 13.48 -19.10
C LEU A 4 87.19 14.37 -18.59
N SER A 5 86.11 14.53 -19.35
CA SER A 5 84.89 15.26 -18.92
C SER A 5 83.79 14.35 -18.37
N PHE A 6 83.97 13.02 -18.35
CA PHE A 6 82.94 12.08 -17.89
C PHE A 6 83.14 11.62 -16.43
N LEU A 7 84.14 12.14 -15.72
CA LEU A 7 84.46 11.68 -14.37
C LEU A 7 84.81 12.86 -13.45
N PHE A 8 83.92 13.83 -13.27
CA PHE A 8 83.83 14.73 -12.10
C PHE A 8 82.71 15.74 -12.35
N GLY A 9 81.50 15.49 -11.83
CA GLY A 9 80.38 16.41 -12.03
C GLY A 9 79.02 15.99 -11.47
N THR A 10 78.94 14.90 -10.71
CA THR A 10 77.82 14.64 -9.78
C THR A 10 78.40 14.64 -8.38
N LEU A 11 78.13 15.70 -7.60
CA LEU A 11 78.20 15.85 -6.13
C LEU A 11 78.78 17.23 -5.75
N PHE A 12 77.92 18.06 -5.14
CA PHE A 12 78.15 19.38 -4.53
C PHE A 12 78.24 20.55 -5.54
N GLY A 13 77.29 21.49 -5.63
CA GLY A 13 76.37 22.01 -4.63
C GLY A 13 76.93 23.32 -4.05
N ASP A 14 76.39 24.45 -4.51
CA ASP A 14 76.75 25.82 -4.19
C ASP A 14 77.14 26.07 -2.72
N LYS A 15 78.29 26.71 -2.51
CA LYS A 15 78.48 27.91 -1.65
C LYS A 15 79.95 28.31 -1.54
N LEU A 16 80.17 29.63 -1.49
CA LEU A 16 81.37 30.35 -1.01
C LEU A 16 82.62 30.31 -1.91
N PHE A 17 82.87 31.40 -2.66
CA PHE A 17 83.87 32.42 -2.34
C PHE A 17 84.00 33.42 -3.50
N GLY A 18 83.64 34.68 -3.27
CA GLY A 18 84.27 35.78 -3.99
C GLY A 18 85.61 36.06 -3.34
N ILE A 19 86.70 35.98 -4.10
CA ILE A 19 87.97 36.72 -3.95
C ILE A 19 88.67 36.68 -5.32
N HIS A 20 89.21 37.83 -5.73
CA HIS A 20 90.01 38.10 -6.92
C HIS A 20 91.05 37.01 -7.26
N LEU A 21 91.08 36.59 -8.53
CA LEU A 21 92.18 35.85 -9.14
C LEU A 21 92.67 36.55 -10.44
N ASP A 22 93.20 37.76 -10.29
CA ASP A 22 93.81 38.52 -11.40
C ASP A 22 95.31 38.17 -11.59
N ARG A 23 95.77 37.01 -11.07
CA ARG A 23 97.16 36.57 -11.16
C ARG A 23 97.29 35.05 -11.07
N LEU A 24 97.03 34.34 -12.15
CA LEU A 24 97.63 33.02 -12.38
C LEU A 24 97.27 32.60 -13.81
N PHE A 25 98.21 32.81 -14.75
CA PHE A 25 98.47 32.08 -16.01
C PHE A 25 99.30 32.96 -16.95
N GLY A 26 100.47 33.37 -16.47
CA GLY A 26 101.59 33.76 -17.31
C GLY A 26 102.67 32.70 -17.12
N GLY A 27 102.77 31.75 -18.05
CA GLY A 27 103.77 30.70 -17.96
C GLY A 27 103.54 29.50 -18.88
N ILE A 28 104.32 29.48 -19.97
CA ILE A 28 104.80 28.29 -20.68
C ILE A 28 103.79 27.59 -21.62
N PHE A 29 103.75 28.05 -22.87
CA PHE A 29 104.13 27.19 -24.00
C PHE A 29 105.03 28.00 -24.96
N SER A 30 106.13 27.36 -25.33
CA SER A 30 107.28 27.90 -26.05
C SER A 30 107.26 27.42 -27.50
N ASN A 31 107.94 28.18 -28.36
CA ASN A 31 108.56 27.79 -29.63
C ASN A 31 107.64 27.63 -30.85
N HIS A 32 107.52 28.69 -31.65
CA HIS A 32 108.40 28.94 -32.80
C HIS A 32 107.83 30.12 -33.59
N PHE A 33 108.56 31.22 -33.71
CA PHE A 33 108.93 31.89 -34.97
C PHE A 33 109.68 33.19 -34.67
N PHE A 34 110.55 33.55 -35.59
CA PHE A 34 111.80 34.28 -35.40
C PHE A 34 111.71 35.71 -34.83
N GLY A 35 112.77 36.06 -34.11
CA GLY A 35 112.98 37.35 -33.48
C GLY A 35 113.25 38.49 -34.45
N VAL A 36 112.85 39.66 -33.98
CA VAL A 36 113.14 40.99 -34.51
C VAL A 36 114.59 41.30 -34.13
N ASP A 37 115.56 40.98 -35.00
CA ASP A 37 116.93 41.53 -34.94
C ASP A 37 117.86 41.19 -36.14
N SER A 38 117.35 40.95 -37.36
CA SER A 38 118.24 40.70 -38.51
C SER A 38 117.80 41.25 -39.87
N LEU A 39 116.99 42.32 -39.91
CA LEU A 39 116.61 42.99 -41.16
C LEU A 39 117.08 44.46 -41.24
N VAL A 40 118.07 44.83 -40.43
CA VAL A 40 118.72 46.16 -40.47
C VAL A 40 120.15 46.10 -41.07
N ASP A 41 120.74 44.90 -41.22
CA ASP A 41 122.08 44.72 -41.82
C ASP A 41 122.09 44.15 -43.25
N ALA A 42 120.93 43.95 -43.89
CA ALA A 42 120.84 43.41 -45.27
C ALA A 42 120.47 44.44 -46.36
N LEU A 43 120.35 45.73 -46.03
CA LEU A 43 119.93 46.80 -46.96
C LEU A 43 120.92 47.98 -47.02
N VAL A 44 122.23 47.70 -46.94
CA VAL A 44 123.31 48.72 -47.06
C VAL A 44 124.09 48.65 -48.39
N ASN A 45 123.80 47.74 -49.33
CA ASN A 45 124.51 47.70 -50.62
C ASN A 45 123.57 47.60 -51.84
N ASN A 46 122.89 48.69 -52.17
CA ASN A 46 122.74 49.19 -53.55
C ASN A 46 121.98 50.52 -53.52
N GLY A 47 122.73 51.60 -53.33
CA GLY A 47 122.20 52.94 -53.18
C GLY A 47 121.33 53.39 -54.34
N LEU A 48 120.12 53.84 -54.01
CA LEU A 48 119.51 55.00 -54.64
C LEU A 48 118.66 55.70 -53.57
N VAL A 49 119.27 56.68 -52.92
CA VAL A 49 118.58 57.63 -52.05
C VAL A 49 117.80 58.57 -52.96
N VAL A 50 116.48 58.48 -52.94
CA VAL A 50 115.62 59.65 -53.15
C VAL A 50 114.89 59.90 -51.86
N SER A 51 115.40 60.89 -51.13
CA SER A 51 114.71 61.56 -50.04
C SER A 51 113.48 62.30 -50.57
N VAL A 52 112.56 62.58 -49.63
CA VAL A 52 111.41 63.51 -49.68
C VAL A 52 110.07 62.81 -49.87
N PRO A 53 109.01 63.13 -49.10
CA PRO A 53 108.93 63.56 -47.69
C PRO A 53 107.91 62.72 -46.89
N THR A 54 107.81 62.97 -45.58
CA THR A 54 106.57 62.69 -44.83
C THR A 54 105.37 63.32 -45.56
N PRO A 55 104.36 62.56 -46.00
CA PRO A 55 103.19 63.17 -46.62
C PRO A 55 102.31 63.72 -45.50
N THR A 56 102.41 65.02 -45.26
CA THR A 56 101.39 65.83 -44.59
C THR A 56 100.29 66.29 -45.57
N SER A 57 100.17 65.64 -46.73
CA SER A 57 99.09 65.82 -47.72
C SER A 57 98.95 64.53 -48.57
N PRO A 58 97.74 64.07 -48.91
CA PRO A 58 97.51 62.74 -49.51
C PRO A 58 98.09 62.64 -50.94
N PRO A 59 98.59 61.47 -51.36
CA PRO A 59 99.08 61.26 -52.71
C PRO A 59 97.89 61.26 -53.69
N SER A 60 97.78 62.33 -54.46
CA SER A 60 97.04 62.29 -55.72
C SER A 60 97.87 61.46 -56.71
N GLY A 61 97.66 60.13 -56.76
CA GLY A 61 98.31 59.32 -57.79
C GLY A 61 98.35 57.79 -57.67
N LEU A 62 97.76 57.12 -56.68
CA LEU A 62 97.67 55.65 -56.74
C LEU A 62 96.57 55.24 -57.74
N THR A 63 96.93 54.74 -58.92
CA THR A 63 95.93 54.16 -59.84
C THR A 63 95.43 52.83 -59.28
N THR A 64 94.24 52.39 -59.70
CA THR A 64 93.72 51.06 -59.36
C THR A 64 94.69 49.95 -59.75
N ASP A 65 95.36 50.07 -60.91
CA ASP A 65 96.35 49.09 -61.37
C ASP A 65 97.59 49.07 -60.48
N ALA A 66 98.03 50.22 -59.97
CA ALA A 66 99.16 50.30 -59.05
C ALA A 66 98.83 49.66 -57.70
N ILE A 67 97.59 49.82 -57.22
CA ILE A 67 97.10 49.18 -55.98
C ILE A 67 97.00 47.67 -56.17
N ALA A 68 96.48 47.21 -57.30
CA ALA A 68 96.36 45.78 -57.62
C ALA A 68 97.73 45.08 -57.73
N ALA A 69 98.80 45.82 -58.04
CA ALA A 69 100.16 45.30 -58.17
C ALA A 69 100.98 45.32 -56.85
N LEU A 70 100.43 45.84 -55.74
CA LEU A 70 101.14 45.88 -54.46
C LEU A 70 101.35 44.47 -53.89
N THR A 71 102.55 44.19 -53.40
CA THR A 71 102.85 42.99 -52.59
C THR A 71 102.29 43.14 -51.17
N THR A 72 102.09 42.03 -50.45
CA THR A 72 101.57 42.02 -49.07
C THR A 72 102.39 42.91 -48.12
N ASP A 73 103.72 42.90 -48.26
CA ASP A 73 104.63 43.73 -47.45
C ASP A 73 104.45 45.23 -47.76
N GLN A 74 104.26 45.58 -49.04
CA GLN A 74 103.98 46.95 -49.45
C GLN A 74 102.63 47.43 -48.96
N VAL A 75 101.63 46.55 -48.92
CA VAL A 75 100.31 46.86 -48.35
C VAL A 75 100.42 47.11 -46.84
N GLN A 76 101.16 46.29 -46.10
CA GLN A 76 101.40 46.50 -44.66
C GLN A 76 102.16 47.81 -44.37
N ALA A 77 103.03 48.24 -45.28
CA ALA A 77 103.78 49.49 -45.14
C ALA A 77 102.94 50.76 -45.40
N LEU A 78 101.72 50.64 -45.94
CA LEU A 78 100.83 51.79 -46.12
C LEU A 78 100.44 52.40 -44.76
N THR A 79 100.48 53.72 -44.62
CA THR A 79 100.01 54.33 -43.38
C THR A 79 98.48 54.39 -43.36
N THR A 80 97.88 54.43 -42.16
CA THR A 80 96.43 54.61 -42.01
C THR A 80 95.93 55.90 -42.68
N ALA A 81 96.76 56.94 -42.75
CA ALA A 81 96.46 58.18 -43.46
C ALA A 81 96.37 57.98 -44.98
N VAL A 82 97.21 57.11 -45.56
CA VAL A 82 97.12 56.75 -46.98
C VAL A 82 95.84 55.96 -47.23
N ILE A 83 95.55 54.96 -46.40
CA ILE A 83 94.32 54.15 -46.51
C ILE A 83 93.05 55.00 -46.41
N ALA A 84 93.01 55.94 -45.45
CA ALA A 84 91.89 56.86 -45.28
C ALA A 84 91.70 57.86 -46.45
N SER A 85 92.71 58.03 -47.30
CA SER A 85 92.67 58.94 -48.46
C SER A 85 92.27 58.27 -49.77
N LEU A 86 92.12 56.94 -49.77
CA LEU A 86 91.69 56.19 -50.95
C LEU A 86 90.22 56.48 -51.27
N ASN A 87 89.84 56.26 -52.53
CA ASN A 87 88.45 56.23 -52.96
C ASN A 87 87.96 54.78 -53.14
N THR A 88 86.66 54.64 -53.33
CA THR A 88 85.95 53.37 -53.54
C THR A 88 86.57 52.47 -54.61
N ASP A 89 86.97 53.02 -55.77
CA ASP A 89 87.57 52.23 -56.85
C ASP A 89 88.98 51.74 -56.48
N GLN A 90 89.76 52.58 -55.80
CA GLN A 90 91.08 52.26 -55.28
C GLN A 90 91.02 51.17 -54.20
N VAL A 91 90.04 51.22 -53.31
CA VAL A 91 89.83 50.19 -52.27
C VAL A 91 89.39 48.85 -52.90
N ARG A 92 88.53 48.90 -53.92
CA ARG A 92 88.14 47.72 -54.72
C ARG A 92 89.28 47.11 -55.51
N ALA A 93 90.33 47.86 -55.79
CA ALA A 93 91.45 47.40 -56.60
C ALA A 93 92.46 46.51 -55.85
N PHE A 94 92.44 46.50 -54.51
CA PHE A 94 93.27 45.55 -53.75
C PHE A 94 92.92 44.10 -54.10
N THR A 95 93.92 43.23 -54.21
CA THR A 95 93.69 41.79 -54.29
C THR A 95 93.20 41.25 -52.95
N THR A 96 92.66 40.02 -52.93
CA THR A 96 92.29 39.33 -51.68
C THR A 96 93.49 39.19 -50.75
N ASP A 97 94.67 38.85 -51.28
CA ASP A 97 95.92 38.78 -50.53
C ASP A 97 96.34 40.15 -49.99
N GLY A 98 96.10 41.21 -50.76
CA GLY A 98 96.29 42.59 -50.31
C GLY A 98 95.41 42.92 -49.12
N ILE A 99 94.11 42.66 -49.19
CA ILE A 99 93.17 42.89 -48.07
C ILE A 99 93.53 42.04 -46.85
N ALA A 100 93.87 40.77 -47.03
CA ALA A 100 94.33 39.87 -45.97
C ALA A 100 95.62 40.38 -45.29
N ALA A 101 96.46 41.13 -46.00
CA ALA A 101 97.68 41.72 -45.46
C ALA A 101 97.45 43.00 -44.64
N PHE A 102 96.25 43.61 -44.63
CA PHE A 102 96.03 44.85 -43.86
C PHE A 102 96.24 44.65 -42.35
N LEU A 103 96.88 45.60 -41.69
CA LEU A 103 96.89 45.68 -40.23
C LEU A 103 95.51 46.16 -39.72
N PRO A 104 95.08 45.78 -38.50
CA PRO A 104 93.78 46.21 -37.96
C PRO A 104 93.55 47.73 -37.99
N GLY A 105 94.61 48.52 -37.75
CA GLY A 105 94.55 49.98 -37.83
C GLY A 105 94.34 50.52 -39.26
N GLN A 106 94.79 49.80 -40.28
CA GLN A 106 94.57 50.15 -41.70
C GLN A 106 93.12 49.89 -42.09
N LEU A 107 92.55 48.74 -41.73
CA LEU A 107 91.13 48.44 -41.98
C LEU A 107 90.20 49.42 -41.27
N ALA A 108 90.52 49.77 -40.01
CA ALA A 108 89.78 50.77 -39.24
C ALA A 108 89.85 52.19 -39.82
N ALA A 109 90.81 52.47 -40.72
CA ALA A 109 90.97 53.77 -41.36
C ALA A 109 90.09 53.94 -42.61
N LEU A 110 89.50 52.86 -43.13
CA LEU A 110 88.52 52.95 -44.23
C LEU A 110 87.25 53.64 -43.74
N ASN A 111 86.70 54.54 -44.56
CA ASN A 111 85.39 55.12 -44.28
C ASN A 111 84.26 54.15 -44.66
N SER A 112 83.02 54.44 -44.24
CA SER A 112 81.88 53.56 -44.48
C SER A 112 81.59 53.29 -45.96
N THR A 113 81.81 54.29 -46.84
CA THR A 113 81.59 54.14 -48.28
C THR A 113 82.59 53.16 -48.88
N ASP A 114 83.83 53.22 -48.43
CA ASP A 114 84.91 52.35 -48.91
C ASP A 114 84.78 50.92 -48.38
N VAL A 115 84.30 50.74 -47.15
CA VAL A 115 83.99 49.41 -46.61
C VAL A 115 82.82 48.78 -47.38
N ALA A 116 81.76 49.55 -47.65
CA ALA A 116 80.64 49.10 -48.47
C ALA A 116 81.05 48.76 -49.92
N ALA A 117 82.17 49.32 -50.39
CA ALA A 117 82.70 49.09 -51.72
C ALA A 117 83.44 47.76 -51.87
N LEU A 118 83.94 47.16 -50.77
CA LEU A 118 84.69 45.91 -50.82
C LEU A 118 83.89 44.83 -51.58
N ARG A 119 84.58 44.03 -52.38
CA ARG A 119 83.97 42.86 -53.01
C ARG A 119 83.79 41.74 -51.97
N THR A 120 82.84 40.83 -52.20
CA THR A 120 82.56 39.72 -51.28
C THR A 120 83.78 38.80 -51.08
N ASP A 121 84.57 38.56 -52.14
CA ASP A 121 85.85 37.84 -52.07
C ASP A 121 86.89 38.54 -51.19
N GLN A 122 86.92 39.88 -51.19
CA GLN A 122 87.78 40.69 -50.32
C GLN A 122 87.33 40.61 -48.85
N VAL A 123 86.03 40.56 -48.58
CA VAL A 123 85.50 40.40 -47.20
C VAL A 123 85.83 39.01 -46.66
N VAL A 124 85.69 37.96 -47.46
CA VAL A 124 86.09 36.58 -47.11
C VAL A 124 87.59 36.48 -46.84
N ALA A 125 88.42 37.28 -47.51
CA ALA A 125 89.87 37.27 -47.33
C ALA A 125 90.34 37.89 -45.99
N LEU A 126 89.47 38.56 -45.24
CA LEU A 126 89.81 39.08 -43.92
C LEU A 126 90.06 37.93 -42.95
N THR A 127 91.13 38.04 -42.16
CA THR A 127 91.39 37.09 -41.08
C THR A 127 90.47 37.36 -39.89
N THR A 128 90.21 36.32 -39.09
CA THR A 128 89.45 36.42 -37.83
C THR A 128 89.98 37.49 -36.86
N PHE A 129 91.31 37.70 -36.82
CA PHE A 129 91.91 38.74 -35.99
C PHE A 129 91.64 40.14 -36.54
N GLN A 130 91.72 40.32 -37.86
CA GLN A 130 91.35 41.58 -38.50
C GLN A 130 89.86 41.88 -38.29
N PHE A 131 89.00 40.89 -38.51
CA PHE A 131 87.55 41.04 -38.41
C PHE A 131 87.09 41.38 -36.98
N SER A 132 87.60 40.65 -35.97
CA SER A 132 87.30 40.94 -34.56
C SER A 132 87.88 42.28 -34.07
N GLY A 133 88.91 42.80 -34.73
CA GLY A 133 89.49 44.12 -34.45
C GLY A 133 88.75 45.30 -35.10
N LEU A 134 87.75 45.07 -35.95
CA LEU A 134 87.05 46.15 -36.66
C LEU A 134 86.18 46.99 -35.72
N PRO A 135 86.18 48.34 -35.87
CA PRO A 135 85.19 49.19 -35.23
C PRO A 135 83.77 48.82 -35.64
N THR A 136 82.79 48.97 -34.74
CA THR A 136 81.38 48.65 -35.03
C THR A 136 80.81 49.47 -36.20
N ALA A 137 81.29 50.70 -36.38
CA ALA A 137 80.91 51.54 -37.51
C ALA A 137 81.37 50.94 -38.87
N THR A 138 82.53 50.28 -38.89
CA THR A 138 83.04 49.58 -40.07
C THR A 138 82.20 48.33 -40.35
N ILE A 139 81.90 47.52 -39.32
CA ILE A 139 81.06 46.34 -39.49
C ILE A 139 79.65 46.72 -40.00
N ASN A 140 79.06 47.80 -39.46
CA ASN A 140 77.76 48.32 -39.90
C ASN A 140 77.76 48.96 -41.28
N ALA A 141 78.94 49.26 -41.84
CA ALA A 141 79.06 49.76 -43.20
C ALA A 141 79.05 48.63 -44.25
N LEU A 142 79.17 47.37 -43.83
CA LEU A 142 79.02 46.22 -44.73
C LEU A 142 77.58 46.14 -45.28
N THR A 143 77.47 45.86 -46.57
CA THR A 143 76.23 45.54 -47.26
C THR A 143 75.75 44.14 -46.89
N SER A 144 74.45 43.84 -47.08
CA SER A 144 73.89 42.52 -46.80
C SER A 144 74.62 41.38 -47.54
N ASP A 145 74.99 41.59 -48.82
CA ASP A 145 75.74 40.62 -49.61
C ASP A 145 77.12 40.32 -49.01
N GLN A 146 77.78 41.34 -48.46
CA GLN A 146 79.06 41.20 -47.76
C GLN A 146 78.91 40.49 -46.42
N VAL A 147 77.81 40.75 -45.69
CA VAL A 147 77.53 40.11 -44.40
C VAL A 147 77.30 38.61 -44.58
N MET A 148 76.54 38.23 -45.61
CA MET A 148 76.21 36.82 -45.90
C MET A 148 77.44 35.94 -46.18
N VAL A 149 78.55 36.53 -46.65
CA VAL A 149 79.78 35.77 -46.97
C VAL A 149 80.80 35.73 -45.84
N ILE A 150 80.56 36.38 -44.70
CA ILE A 150 81.48 36.33 -43.54
C ILE A 150 81.61 34.88 -43.02
N GLU A 151 82.83 34.42 -42.75
CA GLU A 151 83.03 33.08 -42.18
C GLU A 151 82.39 32.96 -40.79
N THR A 152 81.79 31.81 -40.46
CA THR A 152 81.18 31.56 -39.13
C THR A 152 82.18 31.73 -37.98
N ARG A 153 83.46 31.43 -38.22
CA ARG A 153 84.57 31.65 -37.29
C ARG A 153 84.79 33.14 -36.98
N ASP A 154 84.58 34.02 -37.95
CA ASP A 154 84.75 35.45 -37.78
C ASP A 154 83.58 36.06 -37.02
N ILE A 155 82.36 35.58 -37.28
CA ILE A 155 81.17 35.89 -36.47
C ILE A 155 81.39 35.49 -35.00
N GLN A 156 81.95 34.31 -34.74
CA GLN A 156 82.30 33.83 -33.39
C GLN A 156 83.35 34.66 -32.66
N ALA A 157 84.19 35.39 -33.41
CA ALA A 157 85.27 36.19 -32.86
C ALA A 157 84.83 37.62 -32.51
N LEU A 158 83.65 38.06 -32.96
CA LEU A 158 83.07 39.33 -32.55
C LEU A 158 82.85 39.38 -31.04
N THR A 159 83.20 40.49 -30.42
CA THR A 159 82.93 40.73 -29.00
C THR A 159 81.43 40.97 -28.78
N THR A 160 80.94 40.70 -27.57
CA THR A 160 79.56 41.03 -27.18
C THR A 160 79.24 42.52 -27.34
N GLY A 161 80.23 43.39 -27.11
CA GLY A 161 80.10 44.83 -27.32
C GLY A 161 80.01 45.24 -28.79
N GLN A 162 80.60 44.46 -29.72
CA GLN A 162 80.40 44.65 -31.15
C GLN A 162 79.01 44.18 -31.58
N ILE A 163 78.59 42.99 -31.15
CA ILE A 163 77.27 42.42 -31.43
C ILE A 163 76.14 43.36 -30.98
N ALA A 164 76.22 43.88 -29.75
CA ALA A 164 75.20 44.78 -29.18
C ALA A 164 75.03 46.12 -29.93
N LYS A 165 75.98 46.48 -30.80
CA LYS A 165 76.00 47.73 -31.57
C LYS A 165 75.88 47.50 -33.07
N LEU A 166 75.61 46.27 -33.51
CA LEU A 166 75.32 46.01 -34.91
C LEU A 166 74.04 46.74 -35.31
N ALA A 167 73.98 47.20 -36.56
CA ALA A 167 72.73 47.69 -37.12
C ALA A 167 71.77 46.51 -37.29
N THR A 168 70.49 46.72 -36.99
CA THR A 168 69.46 45.68 -37.08
C THR A 168 69.39 45.06 -38.49
N ALA A 169 69.64 45.84 -39.55
CA ALA A 169 69.73 45.33 -40.93
C ALA A 169 70.93 44.38 -41.14
N THR A 170 72.05 44.60 -40.45
CA THR A 170 73.22 43.71 -40.46
C THR A 170 72.90 42.40 -39.76
N MET A 171 72.17 42.44 -38.63
CA MET A 171 71.71 41.23 -37.93
C MET A 171 70.76 40.41 -38.80
N ALA A 172 69.78 41.04 -39.43
CA ALA A 172 68.82 40.39 -40.32
C ALA A 172 69.48 39.80 -41.59
N ALA A 173 70.66 40.29 -41.98
CA ALA A 173 71.42 39.78 -43.12
C ALA A 173 72.30 38.55 -42.81
N LEU A 174 72.44 38.16 -41.53
CA LEU A 174 73.21 36.96 -41.17
C LEU A 174 72.53 35.70 -41.73
N THR A 175 73.32 34.72 -42.16
CA THR A 175 72.79 33.40 -42.55
C THR A 175 72.45 32.56 -41.31
N THR A 176 71.67 31.49 -41.49
CA THR A 176 71.33 30.53 -40.42
C THR A 176 72.58 29.92 -39.79
N ASP A 177 73.59 29.60 -40.60
CA ASP A 177 74.87 29.04 -40.14
C ASP A 177 75.65 30.06 -39.29
N GLN A 178 75.60 31.34 -39.66
CA GLN A 178 76.22 32.43 -38.90
C GLN A 178 75.49 32.67 -37.57
N ILE A 179 74.16 32.60 -37.55
CA ILE A 179 73.37 32.68 -36.31
C ILE A 179 73.70 31.51 -35.38
N GLN A 180 73.73 30.27 -35.89
CA GLN A 180 74.14 29.09 -35.11
C GLN A 180 75.56 29.20 -34.57
N ALA A 181 76.45 29.87 -35.30
CA ALA A 181 77.82 30.07 -34.87
C ALA A 181 77.93 31.01 -33.66
N LEU A 182 76.99 31.92 -33.43
CA LEU A 182 77.05 32.87 -32.30
C LEU A 182 77.11 32.15 -30.95
N LYS A 183 78.00 32.59 -30.07
CA LYS A 183 78.08 32.11 -28.68
C LYS A 183 76.88 32.64 -27.88
N THR A 184 76.49 31.91 -26.84
CA THR A 184 75.40 32.31 -25.93
C THR A 184 75.57 33.72 -25.35
N GLY A 185 76.79 34.11 -25.00
CA GLY A 185 77.10 35.48 -24.55
C GLY A 185 76.87 36.55 -25.63
N GLN A 186 77.03 36.21 -26.91
CA GLN A 186 76.75 37.10 -28.04
C GLN A 186 75.24 37.21 -28.29
N ILE A 187 74.50 36.09 -28.25
CA ILE A 187 73.03 36.10 -28.34
C ILE A 187 72.41 36.94 -27.22
N LYS A 188 72.87 36.76 -25.98
CA LYS A 188 72.43 37.57 -24.83
C LYS A 188 72.71 39.07 -25.00
N ALA A 189 73.71 39.44 -25.80
CA ALA A 189 74.10 40.83 -26.02
C ALA A 189 73.25 41.54 -27.09
N LEU A 190 72.42 40.83 -27.85
CA LEU A 190 71.48 41.43 -28.81
C LEU A 190 70.54 42.41 -28.11
N ASN A 191 70.08 43.46 -28.78
CA ASN A 191 68.98 44.25 -28.23
C ASN A 191 67.62 43.67 -28.70
N THR A 192 66.52 44.17 -28.17
CA THR A 192 65.18 43.68 -28.54
C THR A 192 64.79 43.98 -29.97
N ALA A 193 65.31 45.05 -30.58
CA ALA A 193 65.05 45.34 -31.99
C ALA A 193 65.74 44.34 -32.91
N ASP A 194 66.94 43.88 -32.53
CA ASP A 194 67.68 42.86 -33.27
C ASP A 194 67.00 41.49 -33.21
N VAL A 195 66.53 41.09 -32.02
CA VAL A 195 65.78 39.82 -31.86
C VAL A 195 64.44 39.88 -32.59
N ALA A 196 63.73 41.01 -32.54
CA ALA A 196 62.48 41.19 -33.27
C ALA A 196 62.64 41.28 -34.80
N ALA A 197 63.86 41.49 -35.29
CA ALA A 197 64.18 41.57 -36.72
C ALA A 197 64.83 40.30 -37.28
N LEU A 198 64.97 39.26 -36.46
CA LEU A 198 65.34 37.94 -36.97
C LEU A 198 64.32 37.51 -38.03
N THR A 199 64.81 36.89 -39.08
CA THR A 199 63.96 36.17 -40.02
C THR A 199 63.51 34.86 -39.39
N THR A 200 62.38 34.34 -39.87
CA THR A 200 61.81 33.06 -39.41
C THR A 200 62.81 31.90 -39.55
N ASP A 201 63.59 31.86 -40.64
CA ASP A 201 64.65 30.86 -40.82
C ASP A 201 65.78 31.00 -39.79
N GLN A 202 66.15 32.23 -39.42
CA GLN A 202 67.16 32.48 -38.39
C GLN A 202 66.65 32.10 -37.00
N ALA A 203 65.39 32.38 -36.67
CA ALA A 203 64.77 31.98 -35.40
C ALA A 203 64.71 30.45 -35.28
N MET A 204 64.29 29.76 -36.35
CA MET A 204 64.31 28.30 -36.42
C MET A 204 65.73 27.73 -36.26
N ALA A 205 66.74 28.41 -36.79
CA ALA A 205 68.13 27.95 -36.73
C ALA A 205 68.78 28.06 -35.34
N LEU A 206 68.22 28.81 -34.39
CA LEU A 206 68.79 28.95 -33.04
C LEU A 206 68.98 27.59 -32.35
N THR A 207 70.10 27.35 -31.70
CA THR A 207 70.28 26.15 -30.87
C THR A 207 69.52 26.28 -29.54
N THR A 208 69.26 25.18 -28.85
CA THR A 208 68.62 25.20 -27.51
C THR A 208 69.41 26.03 -26.51
N ASP A 209 70.74 25.96 -26.54
CA ASP A 209 71.61 26.78 -25.68
C ASP A 209 71.48 28.28 -25.98
N GLN A 210 71.27 28.65 -27.24
CA GLN A 210 71.04 30.04 -27.65
C GLN A 210 69.64 30.53 -27.26
N ILE A 211 68.62 29.66 -27.35
CA ILE A 211 67.27 29.96 -26.83
C ILE A 211 67.32 30.27 -25.33
N VAL A 212 67.98 29.41 -24.54
CA VAL A 212 68.19 29.61 -23.09
C VAL A 212 69.04 30.87 -22.80
N ALA A 213 69.90 31.29 -23.73
CA ALA A 213 70.74 32.47 -23.54
C ALA A 213 69.98 33.80 -23.72
N LEU A 214 68.82 33.79 -24.40
CA LEU A 214 67.97 34.96 -24.52
C LEU A 214 67.47 35.36 -23.13
N THR A 215 67.40 36.66 -22.89
CA THR A 215 66.70 37.20 -21.73
C THR A 215 65.19 37.14 -21.96
N THR A 216 64.42 37.07 -20.88
CA THR A 216 62.95 37.12 -20.91
C THR A 216 62.38 38.26 -21.75
N VAL A 217 63.02 39.44 -21.74
CA VAL A 217 62.58 40.59 -22.55
C VAL A 217 62.88 40.37 -24.04
N GLN A 218 64.05 39.81 -24.38
CA GLN A 218 64.38 39.43 -25.76
C GLN A 218 63.47 38.33 -26.29
N PHE A 219 63.16 37.33 -25.47
CA PHE A 219 62.26 36.25 -25.87
C PHE A 219 60.84 36.76 -26.16
N SER A 220 60.34 37.69 -25.33
CA SER A 220 58.99 38.28 -25.46
C SER A 220 58.76 39.14 -26.73
N VAL A 221 59.82 39.45 -27.49
CA VAL A 221 59.73 40.26 -28.72
C VAL A 221 59.83 39.45 -30.02
N LEU A 222 60.02 38.12 -29.95
CA LEU A 222 59.91 37.23 -31.11
C LEU A 222 58.54 37.40 -31.79
N SER A 223 58.49 37.35 -33.12
CA SER A 223 57.21 37.41 -33.83
C SER A 223 56.40 36.12 -33.62
N THR A 224 55.11 36.14 -33.95
CA THR A 224 54.29 34.92 -33.93
C THR A 224 54.78 33.88 -34.93
N ASP A 225 55.34 34.33 -36.06
CA ASP A 225 55.86 33.44 -37.11
C ASP A 225 57.14 32.77 -36.63
N ASP A 226 58.00 33.49 -35.90
CA ASP A 226 59.21 32.93 -35.29
C ASP A 226 58.88 31.88 -34.24
N VAL A 227 57.89 32.15 -33.38
CA VAL A 227 57.44 31.19 -32.35
C VAL A 227 56.85 29.94 -32.99
N ALA A 228 56.09 30.08 -34.08
CA ALA A 228 55.44 28.96 -34.76
C ALA A 228 56.43 27.99 -35.45
N VAL A 229 57.65 28.43 -35.77
CA VAL A 229 58.68 27.59 -36.42
C VAL A 229 59.70 27.00 -35.46
N LEU A 230 59.66 27.33 -34.17
CA LEU A 230 60.55 26.69 -33.18
C LEU A 230 60.29 25.17 -33.14
N SER A 231 61.35 24.39 -33.17
CA SER A 231 61.30 22.96 -32.93
C SER A 231 60.81 22.63 -31.52
N THR A 232 60.30 21.41 -31.34
CA THR A 232 59.87 20.90 -30.02
C THR A 232 61.00 20.91 -28.99
N ASP A 233 62.24 20.65 -29.41
CA ASP A 233 63.42 20.69 -28.53
C ASP A 233 63.73 22.12 -28.07
N GLN A 234 63.58 23.11 -28.96
CA GLN A 234 63.71 24.53 -28.59
C GLN A 234 62.60 24.94 -27.63
N ILE A 235 61.35 24.53 -27.84
CA ILE A 235 60.23 24.82 -26.94
C ILE A 235 60.47 24.23 -25.54
N ALA A 236 60.88 22.97 -25.46
CA ALA A 236 61.17 22.30 -24.20
C ALA A 236 62.34 22.95 -23.44
N ALA A 237 63.27 23.60 -24.14
CA ALA A 237 64.41 24.30 -23.54
C ALA A 237 64.07 25.70 -22.98
N ILE A 238 62.92 26.29 -23.30
CA ILE A 238 62.56 27.65 -22.85
C ILE A 238 62.44 27.71 -21.32
N GLU A 239 62.98 28.73 -20.67
CA GLU A 239 62.84 28.87 -19.21
C GLU A 239 61.39 29.25 -18.84
N THR A 240 60.90 28.84 -17.66
CA THR A 240 59.52 29.14 -17.22
C THR A 240 59.24 30.64 -17.12
N ALA A 241 60.27 31.45 -16.83
CA ALA A 241 60.15 32.91 -16.80
C ALA A 241 59.86 33.49 -18.20
N ASP A 242 60.41 32.88 -19.24
CA ASP A 242 60.24 33.30 -20.63
C ASP A 242 58.88 32.89 -21.15
N ILE A 243 58.43 31.66 -20.85
CA ILE A 243 57.05 31.21 -21.12
C ILE A 243 56.03 32.15 -20.45
N ALA A 244 56.24 32.52 -19.19
CA ALA A 244 55.35 33.42 -18.46
C ALA A 244 55.32 34.86 -19.04
N ALA A 245 56.37 35.27 -19.75
CA ALA A 245 56.48 36.59 -20.37
C ALA A 245 55.99 36.65 -21.82
N LEU A 246 55.65 35.51 -22.43
CA LEU A 246 55.05 35.49 -23.77
C LEU A 246 53.72 36.24 -23.80
N LYS A 247 53.49 36.92 -24.91
CA LYS A 247 52.21 37.57 -25.20
C LYS A 247 51.18 36.52 -25.59
N THR A 248 49.91 36.85 -25.37
CA THR A 248 48.77 35.98 -25.75
C THR A 248 48.79 35.61 -27.24
N THR A 249 49.23 36.51 -28.12
CA THR A 249 49.37 36.24 -29.56
C THR A 249 50.45 35.22 -29.87
N GLN A 250 51.58 35.24 -29.14
CA GLN A 250 52.67 34.28 -29.32
C GLN A 250 52.27 32.90 -28.83
N ILE A 251 51.57 32.81 -27.69
CA ILE A 251 51.07 31.54 -27.17
C ILE A 251 50.04 30.93 -28.12
N ARG A 252 49.13 31.74 -28.69
CA ARG A 252 48.20 31.29 -29.73
C ARG A 252 48.87 30.83 -31.03
N ALA A 253 50.11 31.24 -31.28
CA ALA A 253 50.87 30.82 -32.45
C ALA A 253 51.54 29.45 -32.27
N LEU A 254 51.59 28.92 -31.03
CA LEU A 254 52.10 27.57 -30.79
C LEU A 254 51.25 26.53 -31.51
N THR A 255 51.91 25.64 -32.24
CA THR A 255 51.28 24.45 -32.82
C THR A 255 50.95 23.43 -31.73
N THR A 256 50.10 22.45 -32.04
CA THR A 256 49.76 21.37 -31.10
C THR A 256 50.99 20.55 -30.69
N ASP A 257 51.92 20.30 -31.62
CA ASP A 257 53.16 19.56 -31.35
C ASP A 257 54.06 20.34 -30.39
N GLN A 258 54.11 21.66 -30.53
CA GLN A 258 54.84 22.54 -29.61
C GLN A 258 54.17 22.60 -28.23
N VAL A 259 52.83 22.59 -28.16
CA VAL A 259 52.11 22.52 -26.87
C VAL A 259 52.42 21.21 -26.15
N VAL A 260 52.43 20.08 -26.87
CA VAL A 260 52.84 18.76 -26.31
C VAL A 260 54.29 18.79 -25.83
N ALA A 261 55.17 19.53 -26.51
CA ALA A 261 56.58 19.64 -26.12
C ALA A 261 56.83 20.50 -24.87
N LEU A 262 55.85 21.28 -24.41
CA LEU A 262 55.98 22.04 -23.17
C LEU A 262 56.09 21.10 -21.98
N THR A 263 57.03 21.41 -21.09
CA THR A 263 57.14 20.73 -19.80
C THR A 263 55.99 21.13 -18.87
N THR A 264 55.70 20.26 -17.90
CA THR A 264 54.69 20.51 -16.87
C THR A 264 54.91 21.83 -16.12
N ASP A 265 56.17 22.18 -15.83
CA ASP A 265 56.51 23.42 -15.13
C ASP A 265 56.26 24.65 -16.02
N GLN A 266 56.54 24.55 -17.34
CA GLN A 266 56.23 25.60 -18.30
C GLN A 266 54.72 25.81 -18.44
N ILE A 267 53.92 24.75 -18.58
CA ILE A 267 52.45 24.85 -18.61
C ILE A 267 51.92 25.50 -17.33
N ARG A 268 52.43 25.08 -16.17
CA ARG A 268 52.05 25.66 -14.87
C ARG A 268 52.44 27.13 -14.74
N SER A 269 53.49 27.59 -15.42
CA SER A 269 53.96 28.99 -15.40
C SER A 269 53.10 29.96 -16.21
N LEU A 270 52.21 29.46 -17.07
CA LEU A 270 51.32 30.30 -17.89
C LEU A 270 50.45 31.20 -17.01
N SER A 271 50.37 32.49 -17.36
CA SER A 271 49.46 33.40 -16.66
C SER A 271 48.00 33.09 -16.99
N THR A 272 47.08 33.46 -16.11
CA THR A 272 45.62 33.34 -16.37
C THR A 272 45.17 34.13 -17.60
N ALA A 273 45.82 35.25 -17.90
CA ALA A 273 45.59 36.04 -19.10
C ALA A 273 46.00 35.31 -20.39
N THR A 274 46.90 34.34 -20.28
CA THR A 274 47.36 33.52 -21.40
C THR A 274 46.49 32.28 -21.57
N VAL A 275 46.17 31.60 -20.46
CA VAL A 275 45.31 30.39 -20.47
C VAL A 275 43.95 30.66 -21.12
N ILE A 276 43.33 31.81 -20.86
CA ILE A 276 42.04 32.18 -21.47
C ILE A 276 42.10 32.35 -23.01
N THR A 277 43.30 32.53 -23.57
CA THR A 277 43.49 32.76 -25.01
C THR A 277 43.87 31.52 -25.82
N LEU A 278 44.14 30.39 -25.14
CA LEU A 278 44.42 29.12 -25.80
C LEU A 278 43.29 28.74 -26.77
N THR A 279 43.64 28.14 -27.90
CA THR A 279 42.65 27.60 -28.83
C THR A 279 42.14 26.24 -28.33
N SER A 280 40.99 25.81 -28.84
CA SER A 280 40.46 24.47 -28.55
C SER A 280 41.45 23.36 -28.90
N ASP A 281 42.11 23.45 -30.06
CA ASP A 281 43.12 22.45 -30.48
C ASP A 281 44.32 22.43 -29.54
N GLN A 282 44.78 23.60 -29.06
CA GLN A 282 45.86 23.68 -28.08
C GLN A 282 45.45 23.06 -26.74
N VAL A 283 44.22 23.27 -26.28
CA VAL A 283 43.71 22.69 -25.02
C VAL A 283 43.61 21.18 -25.11
N VAL A 284 43.15 20.64 -26.25
CA VAL A 284 43.14 19.19 -26.52
C VAL A 284 44.55 18.61 -26.54
N ALA A 285 45.54 19.36 -27.03
CA ALA A 285 46.93 18.93 -27.11
C ALA A 285 47.66 18.90 -25.74
N ILE A 286 47.13 19.53 -24.68
CA ILE A 286 47.75 19.48 -23.35
C ILE A 286 47.65 18.05 -22.79
N GLU A 287 48.77 17.45 -22.43
CA GLU A 287 48.76 16.10 -21.85
C GLU A 287 48.01 16.04 -20.50
N THR A 288 47.46 14.88 -20.14
CA THR A 288 46.70 14.70 -18.89
C THR A 288 47.51 15.07 -17.63
N ARG A 289 48.81 14.75 -17.63
CA ARG A 289 49.74 15.15 -16.57
C ARG A 289 49.82 16.68 -16.41
N ASP A 290 49.78 17.41 -17.51
CA ASP A 290 49.93 18.85 -17.52
C ASP A 290 48.61 19.55 -17.19
N ILE A 291 47.47 19.03 -17.66
CA ILE A 291 46.14 19.44 -17.20
C ILE A 291 46.03 19.31 -15.67
N GLN A 292 46.51 18.20 -15.10
CA GLN A 292 46.52 17.99 -13.65
C GLN A 292 47.46 18.98 -12.90
N ALA A 293 48.47 19.51 -13.58
CA ALA A 293 49.43 20.46 -12.99
C ALA A 293 48.95 21.92 -13.02
N LEU A 294 47.98 22.24 -13.87
CA LEU A 294 47.33 23.56 -13.88
C LEU A 294 46.76 23.89 -12.49
N THR A 295 46.92 25.15 -12.09
CA THR A 295 46.31 25.67 -10.88
C THR A 295 44.80 25.82 -11.04
N THR A 296 44.07 25.82 -9.93
CA THR A 296 42.63 26.10 -9.94
C THR A 296 42.30 27.47 -10.55
N ALA A 297 43.17 28.47 -10.36
CA ALA A 297 43.04 29.78 -10.97
C ALA A 297 43.19 29.77 -12.49
N GLN A 298 44.02 28.89 -13.06
CA GLN A 298 44.16 28.70 -14.50
C GLN A 298 42.96 27.96 -15.08
N ILE A 299 42.50 26.88 -14.42
CA ILE A 299 41.31 26.12 -14.84
C ILE A 299 40.07 27.01 -14.87
N ALA A 300 39.85 27.84 -13.83
CA ALA A 300 38.74 28.80 -13.77
C ALA A 300 38.76 29.88 -14.86
N LYS A 301 39.81 29.93 -15.69
CA LYS A 301 39.99 30.91 -16.77
C LYS A 301 39.98 30.28 -18.15
N LEU A 302 39.84 28.96 -18.25
CA LEU A 302 39.47 28.33 -19.51
C LEU A 302 38.12 28.90 -19.96
N THR A 303 37.97 29.07 -21.27
CA THR A 303 36.66 29.42 -21.83
C THR A 303 35.75 28.20 -21.80
N THR A 304 34.44 28.40 -21.76
CA THR A 304 33.47 27.29 -21.83
C THR A 304 33.67 26.43 -23.09
N ALA A 305 34.06 27.04 -24.22
CA ALA A 305 34.39 26.31 -25.43
C ALA A 305 35.68 25.47 -25.31
N ALA A 306 36.65 25.91 -24.51
CA ALA A 306 37.84 25.13 -24.19
C ALA A 306 37.54 23.96 -23.25
N VAL A 307 36.65 24.15 -22.25
CA VAL A 307 36.22 23.06 -21.37
C VAL A 307 35.43 22.00 -22.15
N ALA A 308 34.54 22.42 -23.04
CA ALA A 308 33.72 21.52 -23.85
C ALA A 308 34.52 20.60 -24.80
N VAL A 309 35.77 20.96 -25.13
CA VAL A 309 36.64 20.12 -26.00
C VAL A 309 37.63 19.26 -25.21
N LEU A 310 37.70 19.36 -23.88
CA LEU A 310 38.56 18.48 -23.09
C LEU A 310 38.25 17.01 -23.38
N THR A 311 39.26 16.20 -23.55
CA THR A 311 39.05 14.76 -23.70
C THR A 311 38.55 14.15 -22.38
N THR A 312 37.91 12.98 -22.44
CA THR A 312 37.46 12.24 -21.25
C THR A 312 38.63 11.93 -20.31
N ASP A 313 39.81 11.63 -20.86
CA ASP A 313 41.03 11.36 -20.09
C ASP A 313 41.54 12.62 -19.37
N GLN A 314 41.46 13.78 -20.03
CA GLN A 314 41.79 15.06 -19.40
C GLN A 314 40.80 15.40 -18.28
N ILE A 315 39.49 15.21 -18.48
CA ILE A 315 38.48 15.39 -17.42
C ILE A 315 38.76 14.49 -16.22
N GLN A 316 39.02 13.19 -16.45
CA GLN A 316 39.37 12.24 -15.39
C GLN A 316 40.65 12.62 -14.63
N SER A 317 41.62 13.26 -15.31
CA SER A 317 42.88 13.67 -14.69
C SER A 317 42.77 14.89 -13.76
N LEU A 318 41.69 15.67 -13.87
CA LEU A 318 41.47 16.86 -13.05
C LEU A 318 41.32 16.49 -11.58
N LYS A 319 41.98 17.25 -10.71
CA LYS A 319 41.81 17.15 -9.25
C LYS A 319 40.44 17.72 -8.86
N THR A 320 39.91 17.27 -7.73
CA THR A 320 38.63 17.75 -7.17
C THR A 320 38.57 19.27 -7.01
N GLY A 321 39.66 19.90 -6.55
CA GLY A 321 39.75 21.36 -6.47
C GLY A 321 39.75 22.08 -7.83
N GLN A 322 40.18 21.41 -8.91
CA GLN A 322 40.10 21.94 -10.28
C GLN A 322 38.68 21.80 -10.85
N ILE A 323 37.99 20.69 -10.57
CA ILE A 323 36.57 20.53 -10.92
C ILE A 323 35.72 21.61 -10.24
N GLN A 324 35.95 21.87 -8.94
CA GLN A 324 35.28 22.96 -8.22
C GLN A 324 35.54 24.34 -8.81
N ALA A 325 36.67 24.54 -9.49
CA ALA A 325 37.05 25.82 -10.08
C ALA A 325 36.32 26.13 -11.40
N LEU A 326 35.69 25.13 -12.03
CA LEU A 326 34.82 25.33 -13.20
C LEU A 326 33.61 26.19 -12.81
N ASN A 327 33.07 26.99 -13.72
CA ASN A 327 31.80 27.68 -13.44
C ASN A 327 30.60 26.82 -13.90
N THR A 328 29.39 27.22 -13.56
CA THR A 328 28.17 26.48 -13.95
C THR A 328 27.96 26.43 -15.47
N GLY A 329 28.39 27.45 -16.22
CA GLY A 329 28.38 27.42 -17.68
C GLY A 329 29.34 26.38 -18.26
N ASP A 330 30.48 26.16 -17.61
CA ASP A 330 31.46 25.14 -18.03
C ASP A 330 30.91 23.73 -17.79
N VAL A 331 30.32 23.48 -16.62
CA VAL A 331 29.72 22.17 -16.31
C VAL A 331 28.51 21.88 -17.20
N ALA A 332 27.68 22.89 -17.49
CA ALA A 332 26.54 22.76 -18.40
C ALA A 332 26.94 22.53 -19.88
N ALA A 333 28.19 22.82 -20.24
CA ALA A 333 28.72 22.65 -21.59
C ALA A 333 29.52 21.34 -21.77
N LEU A 334 29.65 20.54 -20.70
CA LEU A 334 30.20 19.20 -20.84
C LEU A 334 29.32 18.39 -21.80
N THR A 335 29.97 17.58 -22.61
CA THR A 335 29.32 16.53 -23.39
C THR A 335 28.94 15.37 -22.46
N THR A 336 27.98 14.55 -22.90
CA THR A 336 27.56 13.35 -22.16
C THR A 336 28.73 12.41 -21.88
N ASP A 337 29.66 12.25 -22.83
CA ASP A 337 30.84 11.41 -22.66
C ASP A 337 31.78 11.96 -21.58
N GLN A 338 31.94 13.29 -21.49
CA GLN A 338 32.71 13.94 -20.44
C GLN A 338 32.02 13.86 -19.07
N ALA A 339 30.68 13.99 -19.02
CA ALA A 339 29.91 13.86 -17.79
C ALA A 339 30.04 12.44 -17.20
N VAL A 340 29.94 11.41 -18.05
CA VAL A 340 30.15 10.00 -17.65
C VAL A 340 31.61 9.76 -17.24
N ALA A 341 32.57 10.44 -17.86
CA ALA A 341 33.97 10.28 -17.53
C ALA A 341 34.33 10.79 -16.12
N LEU A 342 33.51 11.64 -15.48
CA LEU A 342 33.78 12.13 -14.12
C LEU A 342 33.91 10.97 -13.12
N THR A 343 34.94 10.97 -12.28
CA THR A 343 35.04 9.97 -11.21
C THR A 343 34.03 10.27 -10.10
N THR A 344 33.74 9.31 -9.22
CA THR A 344 32.87 9.52 -8.05
C THR A 344 33.41 10.64 -7.14
N ASP A 345 34.73 10.73 -6.97
CA ASP A 345 35.36 11.81 -6.20
C ASP A 345 35.15 13.19 -6.86
N GLN A 346 35.13 13.24 -8.19
CA GLN A 346 34.87 14.47 -8.94
C GLN A 346 33.39 14.85 -8.91
N ILE A 347 32.47 13.87 -8.94
CA ILE A 347 31.03 14.10 -8.73
C ILE A 347 30.78 14.71 -7.35
N VAL A 348 31.34 14.11 -6.30
CA VAL A 348 31.28 14.65 -4.91
C VAL A 348 31.94 16.04 -4.81
N ALA A 349 32.96 16.30 -5.64
CA ALA A 349 33.63 17.59 -5.62
C ALA A 349 32.77 18.71 -6.23
N LEU A 350 31.81 18.42 -7.13
CA LEU A 350 30.95 19.45 -7.70
C LEU A 350 30.20 20.17 -6.58
N THR A 351 30.15 21.50 -6.68
CA THR A 351 29.23 22.27 -5.85
C THR A 351 27.79 21.98 -6.27
N THR A 352 26.86 22.12 -5.33
CA THR A 352 25.42 21.98 -5.58
C THR A 352 24.91 22.79 -6.77
N ALA A 353 25.47 23.98 -7.00
CA ALA A 353 25.10 24.81 -8.16
C ALA A 353 25.64 24.25 -9.49
N GLN A 354 26.84 23.64 -9.49
CA GLN A 354 27.41 22.98 -10.66
C GLN A 354 26.69 21.66 -10.96
N PHE A 355 26.34 20.88 -9.94
CA PHE A 355 25.59 19.65 -10.14
C PHE A 355 24.19 19.91 -10.72
N ALA A 356 23.48 20.93 -10.21
CA ALA A 356 22.12 21.28 -10.65
C ALA A 356 22.00 21.81 -12.11
N VAL A 357 23.13 22.04 -12.79
CA VAL A 357 23.15 22.46 -14.20
C VAL A 357 23.48 21.33 -15.19
N LEU A 358 23.78 20.12 -14.72
CA LEU A 358 23.88 18.94 -15.60
C LEU A 358 22.60 18.76 -16.40
N SER A 359 22.71 18.39 -17.67
CA SER A 359 21.55 18.20 -18.54
C SER A 359 20.78 16.93 -18.20
N THR A 360 19.56 16.78 -18.70
CA THR A 360 18.82 15.51 -18.58
C THR A 360 19.53 14.36 -19.28
N ASP A 361 20.23 14.65 -20.37
CA ASP A 361 20.99 13.65 -21.12
C ASP A 361 22.16 13.15 -20.25
N ASP A 362 22.90 14.06 -19.60
CA ASP A 362 23.95 13.69 -18.64
C ASP A 362 23.40 12.83 -17.50
N MET A 363 22.29 13.24 -16.90
CA MET A 363 21.66 12.49 -15.80
C MET A 363 21.27 11.07 -16.22
N SER A 364 20.84 10.86 -17.46
CA SER A 364 20.44 9.54 -17.96
C SER A 364 21.61 8.58 -18.23
N VAL A 365 22.84 9.11 -18.37
CA VAL A 365 24.03 8.31 -18.72
C VAL A 365 25.00 8.10 -17.56
N LEU A 366 24.88 8.84 -16.45
CA LEU A 366 25.69 8.62 -15.26
C LEU A 366 25.61 7.15 -14.79
N SER A 367 26.73 6.57 -14.41
CA SER A 367 26.76 5.23 -13.82
C SER A 367 26.05 5.19 -12.47
N THR A 368 25.62 4.00 -12.05
CA THR A 368 25.01 3.78 -10.73
C THR A 368 25.94 4.17 -9.59
N ASP A 369 27.26 3.97 -9.74
CA ASP A 369 28.25 4.38 -8.75
C ASP A 369 28.35 5.91 -8.63
N GLN A 370 28.27 6.63 -9.75
CA GLN A 370 28.21 8.10 -9.74
C GLN A 370 26.92 8.60 -9.10
N ILE A 371 25.76 7.97 -9.37
CA ILE A 371 24.49 8.31 -8.73
C ILE A 371 24.54 8.09 -7.22
N ALA A 372 25.06 6.95 -6.77
CA ALA A 372 25.21 6.64 -5.35
C ALA A 372 26.17 7.61 -4.62
N ALA A 373 27.13 8.20 -5.34
CA ALA A 373 28.09 9.16 -4.79
C ALA A 373 27.52 10.59 -4.61
N ILE A 374 26.37 10.94 -5.19
CA ILE A 374 25.80 12.30 -5.13
C ILE A 374 25.47 12.68 -3.67
N GLU A 375 25.85 13.87 -3.22
CA GLU A 375 25.51 14.31 -1.87
C GLU A 375 24.02 14.66 -1.74
N THR A 376 23.44 14.49 -0.56
CA THR A 376 21.99 14.75 -0.34
C THR A 376 21.61 16.22 -0.59
N ALA A 377 22.55 17.15 -0.40
CA ALA A 377 22.36 18.57 -0.75
C ALA A 377 22.19 18.77 -2.26
N ASP A 378 22.90 17.99 -3.07
CA ASP A 378 22.84 18.06 -4.53
C ASP A 378 21.56 17.41 -5.05
N VAL A 379 21.16 16.28 -4.47
CA VAL A 379 19.84 15.66 -4.75
C VAL A 379 18.70 16.63 -4.44
N ALA A 380 18.78 17.36 -3.33
CA ALA A 380 17.77 18.37 -2.96
C ALA A 380 17.73 19.58 -3.91
N ALA A 381 18.80 19.82 -4.69
CA ALA A 381 18.90 20.91 -5.65
C ALA A 381 18.58 20.52 -7.11
N LEU A 382 18.34 19.23 -7.37
CA LEU A 382 17.91 18.74 -8.67
C LEU A 382 16.62 19.41 -9.15
N LYS A 383 16.43 19.47 -10.46
CA LYS A 383 15.17 19.87 -11.09
C LYS A 383 14.31 18.63 -11.30
N THR A 384 12.99 18.82 -11.35
CA THR A 384 12.04 17.74 -11.64
C THR A 384 12.34 17.02 -12.95
N ALA A 385 12.76 17.75 -13.99
CA ALA A 385 13.15 17.18 -15.27
C ALA A 385 14.40 16.26 -15.19
N GLN A 386 15.36 16.60 -14.33
CA GLN A 386 16.55 15.77 -14.09
C GLN A 386 16.17 14.48 -13.35
N VAL A 387 15.29 14.57 -12.35
CA VAL A 387 14.79 13.39 -11.62
C VAL A 387 14.00 12.46 -12.54
N SER A 388 13.13 13.00 -13.40
CA SER A 388 12.38 12.19 -14.38
C SER A 388 13.26 11.58 -15.48
N ALA A 389 14.48 12.08 -15.67
CA ALA A 389 15.43 11.56 -16.66
C ALA A 389 16.27 10.39 -16.14
N LEU A 390 16.25 10.12 -14.83
CA LEU A 390 16.94 8.96 -14.26
C LEU A 390 16.37 7.65 -14.83
N THR A 391 17.23 6.70 -15.12
CA THR A 391 16.80 5.32 -15.44
C THR A 391 16.35 4.59 -14.18
N THR A 392 15.65 3.47 -14.34
CA THR A 392 15.25 2.62 -13.20
C THR A 392 16.45 2.08 -12.43
N ASP A 393 17.54 1.73 -13.12
CA ASP A 393 18.77 1.25 -12.48
C ASP A 393 19.44 2.35 -11.64
N GLN A 394 19.40 3.59 -12.13
CA GLN A 394 19.89 4.74 -11.36
C GLN A 394 18.99 5.06 -10.17
N VAL A 395 17.66 4.89 -10.28
CA VAL A 395 16.74 5.05 -9.14
C VAL A 395 17.01 4.01 -8.06
N VAL A 396 17.27 2.75 -8.45
CA VAL A 396 17.69 1.68 -7.53
C VAL A 396 19.05 1.99 -6.88
N ALA A 397 19.96 2.66 -7.59
CA ALA A 397 21.27 3.04 -7.07
C ALA A 397 21.23 4.21 -6.07
N LEU A 398 20.11 4.94 -5.97
CA LEU A 398 19.95 5.97 -4.96
C LEU A 398 19.96 5.34 -3.56
N THR A 399 20.75 5.93 -2.68
CA THR A 399 20.73 5.59 -1.26
C THR A 399 19.44 6.07 -0.60
N THR A 400 19.06 5.41 0.49
CA THR A 400 17.90 5.79 1.31
C THR A 400 17.92 7.25 1.78
N ASP A 401 19.11 7.80 2.04
CA ASP A 401 19.26 9.20 2.44
C ASP A 401 19.03 10.16 1.27
N GLN A 402 19.46 9.79 0.07
CA GLN A 402 19.18 10.55 -1.16
C GLN A 402 17.68 10.52 -1.51
N ILE A 403 17.01 9.36 -1.41
CA ILE A 403 15.54 9.27 -1.62
C ILE A 403 14.79 10.18 -0.64
N ARG A 404 15.22 10.21 0.63
CA ARG A 404 14.63 11.11 1.63
C ARG A 404 14.92 12.59 1.35
N ALA A 405 16.03 12.90 0.70
CA ALA A 405 16.41 14.26 0.32
C ALA A 405 15.61 14.80 -0.88
N LEU A 406 14.93 13.95 -1.65
CA LEU A 406 14.07 14.39 -2.75
C LEU A 406 12.98 15.33 -2.23
N SER A 407 12.85 16.50 -2.86
CA SER A 407 11.74 17.39 -2.57
C SER A 407 10.40 16.75 -2.98
N THR A 408 9.30 17.26 -2.42
CA THR A 408 7.96 16.76 -2.78
C THR A 408 7.62 16.97 -4.26
N ALA A 409 8.15 18.04 -4.88
CA ALA A 409 8.01 18.27 -6.31
C ALA A 409 8.77 17.23 -7.15
N MET A 410 9.93 16.78 -6.67
CA MET A 410 10.72 15.73 -7.33
C MET A 410 10.07 14.36 -7.23
N VAL A 411 9.56 14.00 -6.04
CA VAL A 411 8.80 12.74 -5.86
C VAL A 411 7.59 12.70 -6.79
N ASN A 412 6.91 13.83 -6.99
CA ASN A 412 5.80 13.95 -7.94
C ASN A 412 6.20 13.89 -9.41
N ALA A 413 7.48 14.12 -9.71
CA ALA A 413 8.01 14.09 -11.07
C ALA A 413 8.54 12.70 -11.45
N LEU A 414 8.63 11.76 -10.50
CA LEU A 414 8.98 10.38 -10.80
C LEU A 414 7.97 9.78 -11.76
N THR A 415 8.48 9.07 -12.77
CA THR A 415 7.68 8.29 -13.70
C THR A 415 7.14 7.03 -13.02
N SER A 416 6.15 6.39 -13.63
CA SER A 416 5.60 5.13 -13.10
C SER A 416 6.65 4.03 -13.02
N ASP A 417 7.53 3.91 -14.02
CA ASP A 417 8.60 2.89 -14.03
C ASP A 417 9.63 3.16 -12.92
N GLN A 418 9.97 4.43 -12.70
CA GLN A 418 10.86 4.83 -11.60
C GLN A 418 10.23 4.55 -10.23
N LEU A 419 8.93 4.82 -10.04
CA LEU A 419 8.23 4.52 -8.78
C LEU A 419 8.23 3.02 -8.50
N VAL A 420 7.94 2.19 -9.50
CA VAL A 420 8.00 0.71 -9.37
C VAL A 420 9.41 0.24 -9.03
N ALA A 421 10.45 0.91 -9.53
CA ALA A 421 11.85 0.57 -9.27
C ALA A 421 12.34 0.94 -7.85
N ILE A 422 11.65 1.81 -7.10
CA ILE A 422 12.07 2.17 -5.73
C ILE A 422 12.01 0.93 -4.82
N GLU A 423 13.11 0.63 -4.14
CA GLU A 423 13.17 -0.49 -3.19
C GLU A 423 12.21 -0.29 -2.01
N THR A 424 11.68 -1.38 -1.45
CA THR A 424 10.74 -1.33 -0.30
C THR A 424 11.33 -0.58 0.91
N ARG A 425 12.64 -0.75 1.17
CA ARG A 425 13.36 0.00 2.21
C ARG A 425 13.31 1.51 1.98
N ASP A 426 13.37 1.95 0.73
CA ASP A 426 13.38 3.37 0.38
C ASP A 426 11.95 3.95 0.36
N ILE A 427 10.94 3.15 0.01
CA ILE A 427 9.53 3.49 0.23
C ILE A 427 9.27 3.77 1.71
N GLN A 428 9.76 2.92 2.61
CA GLN A 428 9.63 3.13 4.06
C GLN A 428 10.34 4.40 4.54
N ALA A 429 11.39 4.83 3.84
CA ALA A 429 12.15 6.03 4.18
C ALA A 429 11.52 7.34 3.71
N LEU A 430 10.56 7.28 2.77
CA LEU A 430 9.82 8.46 2.33
C LEU A 430 9.13 9.13 3.51
N THR A 431 9.23 10.45 3.58
CA THR A 431 8.53 11.24 4.59
C THR A 431 7.04 11.30 4.30
N THR A 432 6.22 11.54 5.33
CA THR A 432 4.76 11.74 5.15
C THR A 432 4.46 12.94 4.24
N SER A 433 5.33 13.96 4.23
CA SER A 433 5.24 15.10 3.31
C SER A 433 5.48 14.74 1.85
N GLN A 434 6.31 13.73 1.56
CA GLN A 434 6.51 13.20 0.21
C GLN A 434 5.33 12.31 -0.19
N ILE A 435 4.86 11.43 0.70
CA ILE A 435 3.72 10.52 0.42
C ILE A 435 2.43 11.29 0.10
N VAL A 436 2.07 12.30 0.89
CA VAL A 436 0.84 13.10 0.67
C VAL A 436 0.85 13.89 -0.64
N LYS A 437 1.99 13.94 -1.34
CA LYS A 437 2.13 14.64 -2.62
C LYS A 437 2.06 13.74 -3.83
N LEU A 438 2.17 12.43 -3.65
CA LEU A 438 1.94 11.46 -4.72
C LEU A 438 0.60 11.73 -5.41
N THR A 439 0.60 11.56 -6.73
CA THR A 439 -0.66 11.62 -7.49
C THR A 439 -1.39 10.29 -7.34
N THR A 440 -2.70 10.28 -7.55
CA THR A 440 -3.48 9.03 -7.55
C THR A 440 -2.95 8.03 -8.60
N ALA A 441 -2.47 8.52 -9.75
CA ALA A 441 -1.82 7.68 -10.75
C ALA A 441 -0.49 7.07 -10.26
N ALA A 442 0.27 7.80 -9.44
CA ALA A 442 1.49 7.29 -8.81
C ALA A 442 1.19 6.22 -7.74
N VAL A 443 0.09 6.36 -7.00
CA VAL A 443 -0.33 5.38 -5.98
C VAL A 443 -0.77 4.07 -6.64
N VAL A 444 -1.52 4.12 -7.74
CA VAL A 444 -2.00 2.94 -8.48
C VAL A 444 -0.86 2.06 -9.01
N VAL A 445 0.29 2.64 -9.33
CA VAL A 445 1.43 1.89 -9.88
C VAL A 445 2.35 1.28 -8.82
N LEU A 446 2.16 1.62 -7.54
CA LEU A 446 2.93 0.99 -6.45
C LEU A 446 2.68 -0.52 -6.44
N THR A 447 3.73 -1.30 -6.29
CA THR A 447 3.60 -2.75 -6.14
C THR A 447 3.01 -3.11 -4.79
N THR A 448 2.47 -4.33 -4.65
CA THR A 448 1.96 -4.85 -3.37
C THR A 448 3.03 -4.84 -2.28
N ASP A 449 4.28 -5.15 -2.63
CA ASP A 449 5.42 -5.15 -1.71
C ASP A 449 5.74 -3.72 -1.24
N GLN A 450 5.64 -2.73 -2.14
CA GLN A 450 5.81 -1.32 -1.78
C GLN A 450 4.67 -0.80 -0.91
N ILE A 451 3.42 -1.20 -1.16
CA ILE A 451 2.28 -0.89 -0.27
C ILE A 451 2.51 -1.49 1.12
N GLN A 452 2.94 -2.75 1.22
CA GLN A 452 3.29 -3.39 2.49
C GLN A 452 4.44 -2.68 3.22
N ALA A 453 5.39 -2.12 2.48
CA ALA A 453 6.54 -1.43 3.05
C ALA A 453 6.19 -0.06 3.67
N LEU A 454 5.03 0.53 3.37
CA LEU A 454 4.59 1.79 3.96
C LEU A 454 4.43 1.65 5.49
N GLY A 455 5.04 2.55 6.25
CA GLY A 455 4.75 2.68 7.67
C GLY A 455 3.32 3.19 7.93
N THR A 456 2.78 2.90 9.10
CA THR A 456 1.42 3.33 9.50
C THR A 456 1.19 4.84 9.38
N ARG A 457 2.20 5.66 9.73
CA ARG A 457 2.16 7.12 9.54
C ARG A 457 2.13 7.55 8.07
N GLN A 458 2.74 6.77 7.16
CA GLN A 458 2.70 7.04 5.72
C GLN A 458 1.35 6.65 5.13
N VAL A 459 0.79 5.51 5.53
CA VAL A 459 -0.59 5.11 5.17
C VAL A 459 -1.60 6.16 5.62
N GLN A 460 -1.50 6.64 6.87
CA GLN A 460 -2.34 7.72 7.37
C GLN A 460 -2.16 9.05 6.58
N ALA A 461 -1.00 9.27 5.97
CA ALA A 461 -0.72 10.46 5.17
C ALA A 461 -1.28 10.40 3.74
N LEU A 462 -1.72 9.23 3.25
CA LEU A 462 -2.44 9.12 1.98
C LEU A 462 -3.69 10.00 1.99
N THR A 463 -4.09 10.54 0.86
CA THR A 463 -5.38 11.25 0.80
C THR A 463 -6.53 10.25 0.64
N THR A 464 -7.77 10.68 0.88
CA THR A 464 -8.95 9.86 0.55
C THR A 464 -9.04 9.57 -0.95
N ALA A 465 -8.52 10.45 -1.81
CA ALA A 465 -8.45 10.19 -3.24
C ALA A 465 -7.45 9.07 -3.58
N ASP A 466 -6.34 8.98 -2.84
CA ASP A 466 -5.33 7.92 -3.04
C ASP A 466 -5.85 6.56 -2.60
N VAL A 467 -6.51 6.49 -1.44
CA VAL A 467 -7.11 5.25 -0.93
C VAL A 467 -8.24 4.77 -1.84
N ALA A 468 -9.05 5.68 -2.39
CA ALA A 468 -10.15 5.35 -3.28
C ALA A 468 -9.72 4.78 -4.65
N VAL A 469 -8.44 4.91 -5.03
CA VAL A 469 -7.91 4.37 -6.30
C VAL A 469 -7.02 3.15 -6.10
N LEU A 470 -6.84 2.66 -4.87
CA LEU A 470 -6.11 1.41 -4.66
C LEU A 470 -6.72 0.29 -5.51
N THR A 471 -5.86 -0.55 -6.06
CA THR A 471 -6.31 -1.79 -6.69
C THR A 471 -6.67 -2.81 -5.62
N THR A 472 -7.50 -3.80 -5.95
CA THR A 472 -7.84 -4.88 -5.03
C THR A 472 -6.61 -5.63 -4.52
N ASP A 473 -5.59 -5.81 -5.37
CA ASP A 473 -4.34 -6.46 -4.98
C ASP A 473 -3.56 -5.62 -3.95
N GLN A 474 -3.54 -4.29 -4.13
CA GLN A 474 -2.93 -3.37 -3.16
C GLN A 474 -3.72 -3.31 -1.85
N THR A 475 -5.05 -3.34 -1.89
CA THR A 475 -5.91 -3.39 -0.71
C THR A 475 -5.67 -4.68 0.09
N VAL A 476 -5.60 -5.83 -0.57
CA VAL A 476 -5.24 -7.11 0.06
C VAL A 476 -3.84 -7.07 0.66
N ALA A 477 -2.91 -6.37 0.01
CA ALA A 477 -1.54 -6.27 0.49
C ALA A 477 -1.42 -5.48 1.81
N LEU A 478 -2.38 -4.62 2.18
CA LEU A 478 -2.32 -3.87 3.44
C LEU A 478 -2.18 -4.81 4.66
N THR A 479 -1.24 -4.52 5.55
CA THR A 479 -1.15 -5.25 6.82
C THR A 479 -2.29 -4.84 7.76
N THR A 480 -2.57 -5.66 8.78
CA THR A 480 -3.58 -5.33 9.81
C THR A 480 -3.26 -4.01 10.52
N ASP A 481 -1.98 -3.74 10.79
CA ASP A 481 -1.53 -2.47 11.39
C ASP A 481 -1.76 -1.28 10.45
N GLN A 482 -1.61 -1.47 9.14
CA GLN A 482 -1.89 -0.43 8.14
C GLN A 482 -3.40 -0.19 7.97
N VAL A 483 -4.22 -1.24 8.04
CA VAL A 483 -5.70 -1.11 8.05
C VAL A 483 -6.16 -0.31 9.27
N VAL A 484 -5.62 -0.60 10.46
CA VAL A 484 -5.86 0.18 11.69
C VAL A 484 -5.37 1.62 11.57
N ALA A 485 -4.30 1.87 10.81
CA ALA A 485 -3.75 3.21 10.64
C ALA A 485 -4.57 4.11 9.69
N LEU A 486 -5.47 3.54 8.90
CA LEU A 486 -6.39 4.33 8.07
C LEU A 486 -7.27 5.17 8.99
N THR A 487 -7.41 6.45 8.66
CA THR A 487 -8.44 7.30 9.26
C THR A 487 -9.82 6.81 8.83
N THR A 488 -10.83 7.07 9.66
CA THR A 488 -12.23 6.79 9.35
C THR A 488 -12.69 7.36 8.00
N ALA A 489 -12.16 8.51 7.59
CA ALA A 489 -12.46 9.11 6.30
C ALA A 489 -11.81 8.35 5.12
N GLN A 490 -10.59 7.83 5.29
CA GLN A 490 -9.90 6.98 4.30
C GLN A 490 -10.56 5.60 4.20
N PHE A 491 -10.96 5.01 5.33
CA PHE A 491 -11.66 3.73 5.33
C PHE A 491 -13.03 3.82 4.63
N ALA A 492 -13.78 4.89 4.88
CA ALA A 492 -15.11 5.10 4.27
C ALA A 492 -15.10 5.35 2.75
N VAL A 493 -13.94 5.52 2.12
CA VAL A 493 -13.81 5.69 0.66
C VAL A 493 -13.33 4.43 -0.08
N LEU A 494 -13.01 3.34 0.63
CA LEU A 494 -12.76 2.05 -0.01
C LEU A 494 -13.91 1.67 -0.96
N SER A 495 -13.58 1.17 -2.14
CA SER A 495 -14.62 0.72 -3.08
C SER A 495 -15.33 -0.53 -2.55
N THR A 496 -16.44 -0.91 -3.17
CA THR A 496 -17.09 -2.19 -2.84
C THR A 496 -16.20 -3.38 -3.20
N ASP A 497 -15.40 -3.26 -4.27
CA ASP A 497 -14.48 -4.31 -4.70
C ASP A 497 -13.34 -4.47 -3.69
N ASP A 498 -12.85 -3.36 -3.12
CA ASP A 498 -11.86 -3.37 -2.04
C ASP A 498 -12.38 -4.06 -0.77
N VAL A 499 -13.62 -3.75 -0.38
CA VAL A 499 -14.22 -4.33 0.83
C VAL A 499 -14.40 -5.84 0.69
N VAL A 500 -14.82 -6.34 -0.48
CA VAL A 500 -14.99 -7.77 -0.74
C VAL A 500 -13.69 -8.56 -0.59
N VAL A 501 -12.55 -7.96 -0.92
CA VAL A 501 -11.25 -8.67 -0.92
C VAL A 501 -10.50 -8.59 0.41
N LEU A 502 -10.97 -7.81 1.39
CA LEU A 502 -10.36 -7.78 2.73
C LEU A 502 -10.33 -9.19 3.35
N SER A 503 -9.16 -9.59 3.84
CA SER A 503 -9.03 -10.84 4.59
C SER A 503 -9.79 -10.76 5.92
N THR A 504 -10.15 -11.92 6.48
CA THR A 504 -10.81 -12.00 7.79
C THR A 504 -9.96 -11.39 8.91
N ASP A 505 -8.62 -11.52 8.83
CA ASP A 505 -7.70 -10.90 9.79
C ASP A 505 -7.73 -9.36 9.70
N GLN A 506 -7.78 -8.81 8.48
CA GLN A 506 -7.96 -7.38 8.26
C GLN A 506 -9.33 -6.93 8.79
N ILE A 507 -10.41 -7.69 8.57
CA ILE A 507 -11.75 -7.38 9.10
C ILE A 507 -11.74 -7.31 10.63
N VAL A 508 -11.16 -8.30 11.31
CA VAL A 508 -11.02 -8.33 12.78
C VAL A 508 -10.27 -7.10 13.28
N ALA A 509 -9.27 -6.62 12.54
CA ALA A 509 -8.45 -5.49 12.93
C ALA A 509 -9.16 -4.12 12.82
N ILE A 510 -10.24 -3.98 12.02
CA ILE A 510 -10.91 -2.68 11.80
C ILE A 510 -11.43 -2.08 13.11
N GLU A 511 -11.18 -0.81 13.36
CA GLU A 511 -11.70 -0.16 14.57
C GLU A 511 -13.22 0.01 14.52
N THR A 512 -13.89 -0.06 15.68
CA THR A 512 -15.36 0.06 15.75
C THR A 512 -15.89 1.39 15.19
N VAL A 513 -15.09 2.46 15.24
CA VAL A 513 -15.44 3.76 14.64
C VAL A 513 -15.47 3.71 13.12
N ASP A 514 -14.61 2.89 12.51
CA ASP A 514 -14.54 2.71 11.06
C ASP A 514 -15.65 1.79 10.56
N ILE A 515 -15.99 0.75 11.32
CA ILE A 515 -17.19 -0.07 11.07
C ILE A 515 -18.46 0.78 11.11
N ALA A 516 -18.57 1.70 12.07
CA ALA A 516 -19.71 2.62 12.15
C ALA A 516 -19.79 3.60 10.97
N ALA A 517 -18.66 3.85 10.29
CA ALA A 517 -18.56 4.75 9.14
C ALA A 517 -18.76 4.05 7.78
N LEU A 518 -18.89 2.72 7.75
CA LEU A 518 -19.20 1.98 6.53
C LEU A 518 -20.50 2.45 5.91
N LYS A 519 -20.46 2.66 4.60
CA LYS A 519 -21.66 2.96 3.80
C LYS A 519 -22.48 1.69 3.61
N THR A 520 -23.78 1.84 3.44
CA THR A 520 -24.69 0.72 3.17
C THR A 520 -24.27 -0.12 1.96
N THR A 521 -23.74 0.51 0.92
CA THR A 521 -23.21 -0.20 -0.27
C THR A 521 -21.96 -1.02 0.03
N GLN A 522 -21.14 -0.62 1.00
CA GLN A 522 -19.96 -1.39 1.43
C GLN A 522 -20.38 -2.56 2.34
N VAL A 523 -21.38 -2.36 3.20
CA VAL A 523 -21.90 -3.43 4.07
C VAL A 523 -22.59 -4.53 3.27
N SER A 524 -23.36 -4.18 2.24
CA SER A 524 -24.09 -5.16 1.42
C SER A 524 -23.19 -6.10 0.61
N VAL A 525 -21.88 -5.81 0.50
CA VAL A 525 -20.92 -6.63 -0.26
C VAL A 525 -19.98 -7.43 0.63
N LEU A 526 -20.04 -7.32 1.96
CA LEU A 526 -19.26 -8.19 2.85
C LEU A 526 -19.56 -9.67 2.53
N THR A 527 -18.56 -10.52 2.50
CA THR A 527 -18.80 -11.96 2.38
C THR A 527 -19.36 -12.50 3.69
N THR A 528 -20.01 -13.67 3.67
CA THR A 528 -20.46 -14.33 4.89
C THR A 528 -19.28 -14.63 5.83
N ASP A 529 -18.12 -14.98 5.29
CA ASP A 529 -16.91 -15.23 6.07
C ASP A 529 -16.39 -13.94 6.74
N GLN A 530 -16.46 -12.80 6.04
CA GLN A 530 -16.13 -11.50 6.63
C GLN A 530 -17.14 -11.09 7.71
N VAL A 531 -18.44 -11.39 7.54
CA VAL A 531 -19.45 -11.13 8.58
C VAL A 531 -19.20 -11.97 9.83
N VAL A 532 -18.89 -13.25 9.65
CA VAL A 532 -18.49 -14.15 10.76
C VAL A 532 -17.20 -13.68 11.43
N ALA A 533 -16.26 -13.09 10.68
CA ALA A 533 -15.02 -12.57 11.23
C ALA A 533 -15.18 -11.26 12.03
N LEU A 534 -16.32 -10.56 11.92
CA LEU A 534 -16.55 -9.36 12.73
C LEU A 534 -16.61 -9.72 14.21
N THR A 535 -15.87 -8.99 15.02
CA THR A 535 -15.99 -9.11 16.48
C THR A 535 -17.36 -8.62 16.95
N THR A 536 -17.81 -9.14 18.08
CA THR A 536 -19.05 -8.70 18.76
C THR A 536 -19.12 -7.18 18.98
N ALA A 537 -17.98 -6.53 19.22
CA ALA A 537 -17.93 -5.08 19.36
C ALA A 537 -18.17 -4.35 18.02
N GLN A 538 -17.63 -4.88 16.92
CA GLN A 538 -17.81 -4.35 15.57
C GLN A 538 -19.26 -4.56 15.08
N ILE A 539 -19.86 -5.73 15.29
CA ILE A 539 -21.28 -5.97 14.98
C ILE A 539 -22.18 -4.96 15.72
N ARG A 540 -21.93 -4.75 17.02
CA ARG A 540 -22.66 -3.74 17.80
C ARG A 540 -22.42 -2.29 17.33
N ALA A 541 -21.29 -2.02 16.66
CA ALA A 541 -20.96 -0.70 16.13
C ALA A 541 -21.67 -0.38 14.80
N LEU A 542 -22.23 -1.37 14.10
CA LEU A 542 -22.98 -1.15 12.86
C LEU A 542 -24.14 -0.16 13.08
N SER A 543 -24.25 0.83 12.20
CA SER A 543 -25.43 1.71 12.23
C SER A 543 -26.71 0.92 11.89
N THR A 544 -27.88 1.40 12.30
CA THR A 544 -29.15 0.75 11.91
C THR A 544 -29.36 0.72 10.40
N ALA A 545 -28.82 1.71 9.67
CA ALA A 545 -28.85 1.70 8.21
C ALA A 545 -27.92 0.64 7.61
N ALA A 546 -26.75 0.42 8.21
CA ALA A 546 -25.85 -0.67 7.84
C ALA A 546 -26.48 -2.04 8.10
N VAL A 547 -27.17 -2.24 9.23
CA VAL A 547 -27.90 -3.48 9.52
C VAL A 547 -29.00 -3.75 8.48
N VAL A 548 -29.75 -2.74 8.05
CA VAL A 548 -30.74 -2.85 6.96
C VAL A 548 -30.08 -3.22 5.62
N ALA A 549 -28.82 -2.84 5.42
CA ALA A 549 -28.10 -3.09 4.17
C ALA A 549 -27.50 -4.50 4.10
N LEU A 550 -27.48 -5.25 5.21
CA LEU A 550 -27.07 -6.64 5.19
C LEU A 550 -28.04 -7.45 4.32
N THR A 551 -27.48 -8.31 3.48
CA THR A 551 -28.21 -9.30 2.72
C THR A 551 -28.72 -10.41 3.64
N THR A 552 -29.72 -11.13 3.16
CA THR A 552 -30.27 -12.30 3.85
C THR A 552 -29.20 -13.30 4.25
N ASP A 553 -28.28 -13.65 3.35
CA ASP A 553 -27.19 -14.60 3.64
C ASP A 553 -26.23 -14.08 4.71
N GLN A 554 -25.93 -12.77 4.69
CA GLN A 554 -25.11 -12.14 5.73
C GLN A 554 -25.81 -12.14 7.10
N ILE A 555 -27.13 -11.89 7.16
CA ILE A 555 -27.90 -11.97 8.42
C ILE A 555 -27.88 -13.38 9.01
N VAL A 556 -28.05 -14.40 8.16
CA VAL A 556 -27.97 -15.81 8.57
C VAL A 556 -26.56 -16.19 9.03
N ALA A 557 -25.52 -15.55 8.50
CA ALA A 557 -24.14 -15.77 8.89
C ALA A 557 -23.74 -15.14 10.25
N ILE A 558 -24.53 -14.20 10.81
CA ILE A 558 -24.19 -13.57 12.10
C ILE A 558 -24.18 -14.62 13.22
N GLU A 559 -23.09 -14.69 13.97
CA GLU A 559 -22.97 -15.65 15.07
C GLU A 559 -23.96 -15.37 16.21
N THR A 560 -24.33 -16.40 16.96
CA THR A 560 -25.31 -16.28 18.06
C THR A 560 -24.87 -15.27 19.13
N GLN A 561 -23.58 -15.24 19.46
CA GLN A 561 -23.01 -14.26 20.39
C GLN A 561 -23.22 -12.82 19.90
N ASP A 562 -23.13 -12.61 18.60
CA ASP A 562 -23.26 -11.30 17.98
C ASP A 562 -24.71 -10.88 17.85
N ILE A 563 -25.63 -11.81 17.56
CA ILE A 563 -27.08 -11.56 17.65
C ILE A 563 -27.44 -11.08 19.06
N ALA A 564 -26.95 -11.73 20.11
CA ALA A 564 -27.21 -11.31 21.49
C ALA A 564 -26.63 -9.92 21.82
N ALA A 565 -25.60 -9.49 21.11
CA ALA A 565 -24.93 -8.21 21.34
C ALA A 565 -25.52 -7.02 20.55
N LEU A 566 -26.32 -7.29 19.51
CA LEU A 566 -27.03 -6.25 18.77
C LEU A 566 -27.90 -5.41 19.73
N THR A 567 -27.93 -4.11 19.52
CA THR A 567 -28.85 -3.25 20.27
C THR A 567 -30.30 -3.53 19.87
N THR A 568 -31.25 -3.23 20.74
CA THR A 568 -32.69 -3.34 20.41
C THR A 568 -33.06 -2.52 19.18
N ARG A 569 -32.39 -1.38 18.95
CA ARG A 569 -32.58 -0.56 17.74
C ARG A 569 -32.07 -1.26 16.47
N GLN A 570 -30.95 -1.97 16.55
CA GLN A 570 -30.42 -2.74 15.42
C GLN A 570 -31.31 -3.95 15.12
N ILE A 571 -31.77 -4.69 16.14
CA ILE A 571 -32.71 -5.80 15.96
C ILE A 571 -34.01 -5.35 15.29
N VAL A 572 -34.57 -4.22 15.73
CA VAL A 572 -35.77 -3.63 15.10
C VAL A 572 -35.49 -3.16 13.66
N ALA A 573 -34.25 -2.84 13.32
CA ALA A 573 -33.88 -2.41 11.97
C ALA A 573 -33.74 -3.58 10.99
N ILE A 574 -33.53 -4.82 11.44
CA ILE A 574 -33.48 -6.00 10.54
C ILE A 574 -34.81 -6.11 9.79
N GLU A 575 -34.77 -6.24 8.46
CA GLU A 575 -36.02 -6.30 7.69
C GLU A 575 -36.85 -7.53 8.08
N THR A 576 -38.18 -7.43 8.00
CA THR A 576 -39.08 -8.54 8.35
C THR A 576 -38.75 -9.81 7.58
N ARG A 577 -38.31 -9.70 6.31
CA ARG A 577 -37.90 -10.87 5.51
C ARG A 577 -36.66 -11.57 6.07
N ASP A 578 -35.75 -10.83 6.68
CA ASP A 578 -34.49 -11.36 7.22
C ASP A 578 -34.69 -11.91 8.64
N ILE A 579 -35.64 -11.38 9.41
CA ILE A 579 -36.10 -12.03 10.66
C ILE A 579 -36.69 -13.42 10.39
N ALA A 580 -37.41 -13.58 9.26
CA ALA A 580 -38.08 -14.83 8.91
C ALA A 580 -37.14 -16.02 8.63
N VAL A 581 -35.88 -15.72 8.35
CA VAL A 581 -34.85 -16.70 7.95
C VAL A 581 -33.75 -16.86 8.99
N LEU A 582 -33.87 -16.20 10.15
CA LEU A 582 -32.98 -16.45 11.29
C LEU A 582 -32.97 -17.94 11.63
N THR A 583 -31.80 -18.47 11.95
CA THR A 583 -31.70 -19.86 12.41
C THR A 583 -32.33 -20.01 13.79
N THR A 584 -32.70 -21.24 14.14
CA THR A 584 -33.23 -21.57 15.46
C THR A 584 -32.28 -21.14 16.58
N ASP A 585 -30.97 -21.30 16.39
CA ASP A 585 -29.96 -20.90 17.38
C ASP A 585 -29.84 -19.37 17.49
N GLN A 586 -29.94 -18.63 16.38
CA GLN A 586 -29.95 -17.16 16.39
C GLN A 586 -31.19 -16.61 17.11
N VAL A 587 -32.37 -17.20 16.90
CA VAL A 587 -33.60 -16.80 17.63
C VAL A 587 -33.44 -17.06 19.13
N GLN A 588 -32.83 -18.18 19.53
CA GLN A 588 -32.55 -18.49 20.94
C GLN A 588 -31.56 -17.52 21.57
N ALA A 589 -30.63 -16.98 20.78
CA ALA A 589 -29.65 -16.01 21.25
C ALA A 589 -30.23 -14.62 21.52
N LEU A 590 -31.45 -14.32 21.02
CA LEU A 590 -32.11 -13.04 21.29
C LEU A 590 -32.35 -12.86 22.79
N THR A 591 -31.80 -11.79 23.34
CA THR A 591 -32.08 -11.38 24.72
C THR A 591 -33.56 -11.01 24.90
N THR A 592 -34.04 -11.07 26.14
CA THR A 592 -35.42 -10.70 26.49
C THR A 592 -35.78 -9.27 26.05
N ALA A 593 -34.84 -8.33 26.16
CA ALA A 593 -35.03 -6.96 25.71
C ALA A 593 -35.13 -6.84 24.18
N GLN A 594 -34.36 -7.64 23.43
CA GLN A 594 -34.43 -7.66 21.96
C GLN A 594 -35.72 -8.30 21.47
N LEU A 595 -36.15 -9.43 22.06
CA LEU A 595 -37.41 -10.09 21.73
C LEU A 595 -38.61 -9.18 21.98
N ALA A 596 -38.62 -8.47 23.13
CA ALA A 596 -39.65 -7.50 23.46
C ALA A 596 -39.63 -6.24 22.57
N ALA A 597 -38.49 -5.91 21.97
CA ALA A 597 -38.35 -4.73 21.11
C ALA A 597 -38.85 -4.97 19.67
N LEU A 598 -38.91 -6.22 19.21
CA LEU A 598 -39.38 -6.56 17.86
C LEU A 598 -40.74 -5.93 17.56
N THR A 599 -40.93 -5.49 16.31
CA THR A 599 -42.23 -5.02 15.85
C THR A 599 -43.22 -6.17 15.70
N SER A 600 -44.53 -5.89 15.73
CA SER A 600 -45.55 -6.93 15.52
C SER A 600 -45.39 -7.68 14.19
N ALA A 601 -44.88 -7.01 13.15
CA ALA A 601 -44.59 -7.64 11.86
C ALA A 601 -43.40 -8.61 11.92
N GLN A 602 -42.31 -8.22 12.61
CA GLN A 602 -41.15 -9.09 12.81
C GLN A 602 -41.48 -10.28 13.73
N GLN A 603 -42.29 -10.06 14.76
CA GLN A 603 -42.72 -11.13 15.67
C GLN A 603 -43.57 -12.18 14.97
N ALA A 604 -44.42 -11.77 14.02
CA ALA A 604 -45.29 -12.67 13.27
C ALA A 604 -44.54 -13.62 12.33
N VAL A 605 -43.29 -13.30 11.98
CA VAL A 605 -42.46 -14.11 11.08
C VAL A 605 -41.29 -14.77 11.80
N LEU A 606 -41.15 -14.61 13.12
CA LEU A 606 -40.12 -15.30 13.88
C LEU A 606 -40.21 -16.81 13.59
N PRO A 607 -39.12 -17.48 13.17
CA PRO A 607 -39.16 -18.87 12.78
C PRO A 607 -39.25 -19.77 14.01
N LEU A 608 -40.45 -19.86 14.60
CA LEU A 608 -40.76 -20.67 15.78
C LEU A 608 -40.86 -22.17 15.48
N VAL A 609 -40.72 -22.57 14.22
CA VAL A 609 -40.71 -23.96 13.79
C VAL A 609 -39.46 -24.18 12.93
N PRO A 610 -38.49 -25.01 13.34
CA PRO A 610 -38.50 -26.02 14.41
C PRO A 610 -37.82 -25.52 15.70
N LEU A 611 -38.34 -24.49 16.38
CA LEU A 611 -37.71 -24.02 17.60
C LEU A 611 -37.74 -25.11 18.67
N ASN A 612 -36.58 -25.45 19.22
CA ASN A 612 -36.44 -26.24 20.43
C ASN A 612 -36.95 -25.40 21.62
N ILE A 613 -38.25 -25.35 21.83
CA ILE A 613 -38.88 -24.61 22.94
C ILE A 613 -38.18 -24.84 24.30
N PRO A 614 -37.73 -26.07 24.66
CA PRO A 614 -36.98 -26.31 25.90
C PRO A 614 -35.73 -25.44 26.10
N SER A 615 -35.07 -24.97 25.04
CA SER A 615 -33.85 -24.16 25.17
C SER A 615 -34.11 -22.66 25.37
N LEU A 616 -35.37 -22.21 25.29
CA LEU A 616 -35.73 -20.84 25.64
C LEU A 616 -35.74 -20.64 27.16
N THR A 617 -35.28 -19.49 27.65
CA THR A 617 -35.43 -19.14 29.06
C THR A 617 -36.90 -18.81 29.38
N THR A 618 -37.29 -18.97 30.65
CA THR A 618 -38.64 -18.58 31.12
C THR A 618 -38.95 -17.11 30.81
N ALA A 619 -37.95 -16.23 30.90
CA ALA A 619 -38.11 -14.83 30.57
C ALA A 619 -38.31 -14.58 29.05
N GLN A 620 -37.71 -15.40 28.17
CA GLN A 620 -37.97 -15.35 26.73
C GLN A 620 -39.38 -15.87 26.41
N ILE A 621 -39.84 -16.94 27.08
CA ILE A 621 -41.23 -17.43 26.94
C ILE A 621 -42.24 -16.36 27.38
N ALA A 622 -41.98 -15.68 28.50
CA ALA A 622 -42.83 -14.59 28.98
C ALA A 622 -42.88 -13.38 28.04
N ALA A 623 -41.86 -13.21 27.19
CA ALA A 623 -41.79 -12.15 26.19
C ALA A 623 -42.48 -12.52 24.86
N LEU A 624 -42.94 -13.77 24.69
CA LEU A 624 -43.72 -14.17 23.51
C LEU A 624 -45.08 -13.50 23.52
N THR A 625 -45.55 -13.13 22.33
CA THR A 625 -46.90 -12.59 22.14
C THR A 625 -47.95 -13.68 22.12
N VAL A 626 -49.20 -13.27 22.32
CA VAL A 626 -50.37 -14.16 22.22
C VAL A 626 -50.40 -14.91 20.89
N ALA A 627 -50.13 -14.24 19.76
CA ALA A 627 -50.14 -14.88 18.45
C ALA A 627 -49.04 -15.95 18.29
N GLN A 628 -47.88 -15.74 18.90
CA GLN A 628 -46.78 -16.71 18.88
C GLN A 628 -47.05 -17.90 19.80
N ILE A 629 -47.70 -17.65 20.94
CA ILE A 629 -48.12 -18.70 21.88
C ILE A 629 -49.16 -19.63 21.24
N VAL A 630 -50.11 -19.07 20.48
CA VAL A 630 -51.11 -19.83 19.69
C VAL A 630 -50.54 -20.41 18.39
N GLY A 631 -49.30 -20.07 18.05
CA GLY A 631 -48.57 -20.65 16.94
C GLY A 631 -47.76 -21.89 17.35
N LEU A 632 -47.75 -22.25 18.63
CA LEU A 632 -47.02 -23.41 19.13
C LEU A 632 -47.74 -24.69 18.70
N THR A 633 -46.98 -25.71 18.33
CA THR A 633 -47.55 -27.05 18.11
C THR A 633 -47.83 -27.74 19.44
N THR A 634 -48.72 -28.74 19.45
CA THR A 634 -48.98 -29.55 20.65
C THR A 634 -47.70 -30.23 21.15
N ASP A 635 -46.83 -30.70 20.25
CA ASP A 635 -45.53 -31.30 20.61
C ASP A 635 -44.61 -30.27 21.28
N GLN A 636 -44.65 -29.01 20.83
CA GLN A 636 -43.89 -27.92 21.43
C GLN A 636 -44.41 -27.54 22.82
N ILE A 637 -45.73 -27.58 23.04
CA ILE A 637 -46.33 -27.37 24.36
C ILE A 637 -45.94 -28.50 25.31
N VAL A 638 -46.00 -29.76 24.87
CA VAL A 638 -45.52 -30.92 25.66
C VAL A 638 -44.04 -30.78 26.02
N SER A 639 -43.24 -30.16 25.14
CA SER A 639 -41.80 -29.98 25.38
C SER A 639 -41.45 -28.83 26.33
N LEU A 640 -42.43 -28.03 26.79
CA LEU A 640 -42.16 -26.99 27.78
C LEU A 640 -41.68 -27.62 29.08
N SER A 641 -40.69 -27.00 29.73
CA SER A 641 -40.48 -27.26 31.14
C SER A 641 -41.60 -26.61 31.96
N THR A 642 -41.87 -27.16 33.13
CA THR A 642 -42.85 -26.64 34.09
C THR A 642 -42.68 -25.16 34.41
N ALA A 643 -41.43 -24.68 34.49
CA ALA A 643 -41.15 -23.27 34.71
C ALA A 643 -41.44 -22.39 33.46
N GLN A 644 -41.26 -22.93 32.25
CA GLN A 644 -41.61 -22.24 31.01
C GLN A 644 -43.12 -22.19 30.79
N ALA A 645 -43.83 -23.29 31.07
CA ALA A 645 -45.30 -23.32 31.04
C ALA A 645 -45.89 -22.23 31.96
N ALA A 646 -45.39 -22.13 33.20
CA ALA A 646 -45.76 -21.08 34.14
C ALA A 646 -45.42 -19.66 33.67
N ALA A 647 -44.45 -19.52 32.75
CA ALA A 647 -44.03 -18.22 32.22
C ALA A 647 -44.87 -17.73 31.03
N ILE A 648 -45.74 -18.55 30.44
CA ILE A 648 -46.64 -18.13 29.35
C ILE A 648 -47.54 -17.01 29.84
N SER A 649 -47.64 -15.89 29.12
CA SER A 649 -48.47 -14.77 29.60
C SER A 649 -49.93 -15.18 29.85
N THR A 650 -50.62 -14.53 30.80
CA THR A 650 -52.05 -14.79 31.09
C THR A 650 -52.93 -14.68 29.84
N ALA A 651 -52.67 -13.70 29.00
CA ALA A 651 -53.39 -13.53 27.73
C ALA A 651 -53.04 -14.65 26.72
N GLY A 652 -51.81 -15.16 26.75
CA GLY A 652 -51.39 -16.32 25.96
C GLY A 652 -52.14 -17.58 26.35
N VAL A 653 -52.16 -17.93 27.64
CA VAL A 653 -52.91 -19.10 28.15
C VAL A 653 -54.39 -19.00 27.77
N ALA A 654 -54.99 -17.81 27.89
CA ALA A 654 -56.38 -17.58 27.51
C ALA A 654 -56.66 -17.73 26.00
N ALA A 655 -55.65 -17.60 25.15
CA ALA A 655 -55.80 -17.66 23.70
C ALA A 655 -55.48 -19.04 23.10
N LEU A 656 -54.86 -19.94 23.88
CA LEU A 656 -54.56 -21.30 23.44
C LEU A 656 -55.83 -22.03 22.99
N THR A 657 -55.69 -22.76 21.91
CA THR A 657 -56.73 -23.64 21.37
C THR A 657 -56.97 -24.83 22.28
N SER A 658 -58.05 -25.56 22.00
CA SER A 658 -58.39 -26.75 22.79
C SER A 658 -57.33 -27.85 22.70
N ASP A 659 -56.76 -28.08 21.51
CA ASP A 659 -55.73 -29.10 21.32
C ASP A 659 -54.44 -28.73 22.07
N GLU A 660 -54.06 -27.46 22.03
CA GLU A 660 -52.90 -26.91 22.75
C GLU A 660 -53.05 -27.00 24.28
N LEU A 661 -54.22 -26.67 24.83
CA LEU A 661 -54.45 -26.77 26.28
C LEU A 661 -54.44 -28.22 26.80
N VAL A 662 -54.95 -29.17 26.00
CA VAL A 662 -54.93 -30.59 26.35
C VAL A 662 -53.52 -31.18 26.20
N ALA A 663 -52.65 -30.57 25.40
CA ALA A 663 -51.27 -31.02 25.25
C ALA A 663 -50.40 -30.75 26.48
N PHE A 664 -50.79 -29.88 27.42
CA PHE A 664 -50.02 -29.69 28.65
C PHE A 664 -49.96 -30.96 29.50
N GLU A 665 -48.76 -31.24 29.99
CA GLU A 665 -48.55 -32.25 31.01
C GLU A 665 -49.15 -31.80 32.35
N THR A 666 -49.47 -32.76 33.23
CA THR A 666 -50.08 -32.49 34.54
C THR A 666 -49.20 -31.60 35.42
N GLU A 667 -47.87 -31.74 35.33
CA GLU A 667 -46.93 -30.91 36.09
C GLU A 667 -46.96 -29.44 35.62
N ASP A 668 -47.09 -29.22 34.32
CA ASP A 668 -47.16 -27.88 33.72
C ASP A 668 -48.46 -27.16 34.07
N LEU A 669 -49.59 -27.88 34.02
CA LEU A 669 -50.89 -27.36 34.44
C LEU A 669 -50.88 -26.97 35.92
N ALA A 670 -50.27 -27.79 36.79
CA ALA A 670 -50.12 -27.50 38.21
C ALA A 670 -49.25 -26.26 38.47
N ALA A 671 -48.33 -25.93 37.56
CA ALA A 671 -47.44 -24.78 37.68
C ALA A 671 -48.03 -23.46 37.13
N LEU A 672 -49.14 -23.50 36.40
CA LEU A 672 -49.84 -22.30 35.97
C LEU A 672 -50.30 -21.47 37.19
N THR A 673 -50.08 -20.17 37.14
CA THR A 673 -50.54 -19.22 38.15
C THR A 673 -52.07 -19.14 38.19
N ASN A 674 -52.62 -18.80 39.35
CA ASN A 674 -54.06 -18.57 39.52
C ASN A 674 -54.61 -17.53 38.54
N ALA A 675 -53.80 -16.54 38.13
CA ALA A 675 -54.20 -15.56 37.12
C ALA A 675 -54.33 -16.16 35.71
N GLN A 676 -53.42 -17.05 35.32
CA GLN A 676 -53.52 -17.80 34.05
C GLN A 676 -54.74 -18.73 34.04
N ILE A 677 -54.98 -19.45 35.14
CA ILE A 677 -56.15 -20.33 35.29
C ILE A 677 -57.46 -19.55 35.24
N ALA A 678 -57.54 -18.41 35.92
CA ALA A 678 -58.72 -17.55 35.92
C ALA A 678 -59.05 -16.96 34.53
N ALA A 679 -58.07 -16.91 33.62
CA ALA A 679 -58.25 -16.39 32.27
C ALA A 679 -58.79 -17.42 31.28
N LEU A 680 -58.87 -18.71 31.67
CA LEU A 680 -59.47 -19.76 30.85
C LEU A 680 -60.98 -19.56 30.74
N THR A 681 -61.49 -19.68 29.51
CA THR A 681 -62.93 -19.58 29.23
C THR A 681 -63.65 -20.88 29.60
N SER A 682 -64.97 -20.81 29.77
CA SER A 682 -65.79 -22.00 30.06
C SER A 682 -65.72 -23.06 28.95
N GLY A 683 -65.43 -22.69 27.70
CA GLY A 683 -65.18 -23.66 26.62
C GLY A 683 -63.82 -24.35 26.74
N GLN A 684 -62.80 -23.65 27.25
CA GLN A 684 -61.44 -24.16 27.46
C GLN A 684 -61.29 -24.99 28.75
N THR A 685 -62.25 -24.97 29.67
CA THR A 685 -62.19 -25.83 30.87
C THR A 685 -62.87 -27.18 30.68
N VAL A 686 -63.82 -27.30 29.74
CA VAL A 686 -64.51 -28.56 29.42
C VAL A 686 -63.59 -29.59 28.77
N ILE A 687 -62.44 -29.19 28.23
CA ILE A 687 -61.57 -30.07 27.43
C ILE A 687 -60.57 -30.87 28.26
N PHE A 688 -60.27 -30.47 29.50
CA PHE A 688 -59.31 -31.18 30.34
C PHE A 688 -59.79 -32.61 30.66
N SER A 689 -58.83 -33.54 30.63
CA SER A 689 -59.04 -34.93 31.09
C SER A 689 -59.18 -35.00 32.61
N THR A 690 -59.71 -36.12 33.12
CA THR A 690 -59.84 -36.34 34.57
C THR A 690 -58.50 -36.21 35.29
N THR A 691 -57.44 -36.78 34.73
CA THR A 691 -56.08 -36.68 35.28
C THR A 691 -55.51 -35.26 35.27
N GLN A 692 -55.78 -34.47 34.23
CA GLN A 692 -55.38 -33.06 34.18
C GLN A 692 -56.11 -32.22 35.22
N VAL A 693 -57.40 -32.49 35.44
CA VAL A 693 -58.19 -31.81 36.46
C VAL A 693 -57.71 -32.15 37.88
N GLU A 694 -57.33 -33.41 38.14
CA GLU A 694 -56.74 -33.85 39.42
C GLU A 694 -55.38 -33.18 39.71
N SER A 695 -54.66 -32.74 38.66
CA SER A 695 -53.36 -32.08 38.83
C SER A 695 -53.46 -30.62 39.29
N PHE A 696 -54.63 -29.99 39.19
CA PHE A 696 -54.81 -28.62 39.69
C PHE A 696 -54.80 -28.57 41.22
N THR A 697 -54.12 -27.58 41.76
CA THR A 697 -54.15 -27.27 43.19
C THR A 697 -55.51 -26.71 43.62
N SER A 698 -55.85 -26.82 44.91
CA SER A 698 -57.10 -26.25 45.46
C SER A 698 -57.26 -24.76 45.18
N ASP A 699 -56.15 -24.01 45.15
CA ASP A 699 -56.13 -22.58 44.84
C ASP A 699 -56.41 -22.31 43.35
N GLN A 700 -55.83 -23.11 42.44
CA GLN A 700 -56.11 -23.01 41.00
C GLN A 700 -57.56 -23.37 40.69
N ILE A 701 -58.08 -24.42 41.31
CA ILE A 701 -59.49 -24.81 41.16
C ILE A 701 -60.42 -23.67 41.60
N SER A 702 -60.07 -23.00 42.70
CA SER A 702 -60.82 -21.83 43.20
C SER A 702 -60.67 -20.59 42.32
N ALA A 703 -59.63 -20.52 41.48
CA ALA A 703 -59.38 -19.41 40.57
C ALA A 703 -60.22 -19.48 39.29
N PHE A 704 -60.84 -20.63 38.96
CA PHE A 704 -61.78 -20.70 37.85
C PHE A 704 -62.97 -19.75 38.06
N THR A 705 -63.46 -19.15 36.97
CA THR A 705 -64.73 -18.43 37.02
C THR A 705 -65.85 -19.40 37.44
N THR A 706 -66.89 -18.93 38.14
CA THR A 706 -67.99 -19.78 38.61
C THR A 706 -68.61 -20.62 37.48
N SER A 707 -68.72 -20.05 36.27
CA SER A 707 -69.22 -20.77 35.10
C SER A 707 -68.22 -21.80 34.55
N ALA A 708 -66.92 -21.51 34.55
CA ALA A 708 -65.90 -22.44 34.11
C ALA A 708 -65.71 -23.62 35.10
N TYR A 709 -65.84 -23.33 36.39
CA TYR A 709 -65.86 -24.31 37.47
C TYR A 709 -67.08 -25.24 37.37
N GLN A 710 -68.28 -24.71 37.11
CA GLN A 710 -69.48 -25.52 36.90
C GLN A 710 -69.38 -26.48 35.71
N GLN A 711 -68.54 -26.19 34.72
CA GLN A 711 -68.28 -27.09 33.60
C GLN A 711 -67.32 -28.24 33.94
N LEU A 712 -66.50 -28.08 34.99
CA LEU A 712 -65.73 -29.18 35.60
C LEU A 712 -66.60 -30.02 36.55
N ASP A 713 -67.76 -29.49 36.94
CA ASP A 713 -68.65 -30.03 37.95
C ASP A 713 -69.82 -30.79 37.29
N THR A 714 -69.55 -32.02 36.84
CA THR A 714 -70.61 -32.99 36.50
C THR A 714 -70.98 -33.87 37.69
N SER A 715 -70.74 -33.42 38.93
CA SER A 715 -70.67 -34.27 40.12
C SER A 715 -72.04 -34.73 40.62
N GLY A 716 -72.13 -35.99 41.07
CA GLY A 716 -73.16 -36.44 42.01
C GLY A 716 -72.64 -36.24 43.43
N THR A 717 -73.54 -36.01 44.38
CA THR A 717 -73.12 -35.74 45.76
C THR A 717 -73.66 -36.80 46.71
N PRO A 718 -72.85 -37.32 47.64
CA PRO A 718 -73.39 -37.93 48.85
C PRO A 718 -72.85 -37.29 50.14
N ILE A 719 -73.55 -37.48 51.25
CA ILE A 719 -73.09 -37.09 52.58
C ILE A 719 -72.14 -38.15 53.14
N ILE A 720 -70.99 -37.70 53.61
CA ILE A 720 -69.94 -38.48 54.26
C ILE A 720 -69.79 -38.02 55.72
N PHE A 721 -69.57 -38.98 56.60
CA PHE A 721 -69.34 -38.80 58.03
C PHE A 721 -67.89 -39.16 58.35
N ASP A 722 -67.18 -38.25 59.03
CA ASP A 722 -65.85 -38.50 59.58
C ASP A 722 -65.96 -39.40 60.82
N LEU A 723 -65.59 -40.67 60.68
CA LEU A 723 -65.73 -41.66 61.76
C LEU A 723 -64.46 -41.83 62.60
N ASN A 724 -63.32 -41.35 62.12
CA ASN A 724 -62.01 -41.60 62.72
C ASN A 724 -61.40 -40.34 63.38
N GLY A 725 -62.00 -39.17 63.16
CA GLY A 725 -61.65 -37.88 63.72
C GLY A 725 -60.54 -37.13 62.98
N ASP A 726 -60.23 -37.47 61.73
CA ASP A 726 -59.20 -36.81 60.91
C ASP A 726 -59.76 -35.81 59.85
N GLY A 727 -61.05 -35.51 59.97
CA GLY A 727 -61.85 -34.72 59.03
C GLY A 727 -62.49 -35.60 57.95
N VAL A 728 -63.44 -35.08 57.17
CA VAL A 728 -64.00 -35.85 56.05
C VAL A 728 -62.94 -36.07 54.97
N ARG A 729 -62.61 -37.34 54.70
CA ARG A 729 -61.64 -37.78 53.70
C ARG A 729 -62.29 -38.59 52.60
N THR A 730 -61.78 -38.37 51.40
CA THR A 730 -62.29 -38.93 50.15
C THR A 730 -61.15 -39.58 49.37
N LEU A 731 -61.49 -40.41 48.41
CA LEU A 731 -60.60 -40.94 47.39
C LEU A 731 -60.89 -40.25 46.08
N GLY A 732 -59.85 -39.96 45.30
CA GLY A 732 -60.02 -39.43 43.96
C GLY A 732 -60.63 -40.45 43.02
N ILE A 733 -61.10 -40.00 41.86
CA ILE A 733 -61.67 -40.87 40.83
C ILE A 733 -60.65 -41.91 40.31
N SER A 734 -59.36 -41.61 40.46
CA SER A 734 -58.24 -42.54 40.20
C SER A 734 -58.21 -43.78 41.11
N ALA A 735 -58.93 -43.79 42.23
CA ALA A 735 -59.15 -45.01 43.02
C ALA A 735 -59.96 -46.07 42.24
N GLY A 736 -60.59 -45.68 41.12
CA GLY A 736 -61.22 -46.60 40.19
C GLY A 736 -62.57 -47.13 40.66
N VAL A 737 -63.18 -46.47 41.66
CA VAL A 737 -64.44 -46.91 42.25
C VAL A 737 -65.58 -46.60 41.30
N LYS A 738 -66.38 -47.63 40.99
CA LYS A 738 -67.50 -47.52 40.07
C LYS A 738 -68.81 -47.66 40.81
N PHE A 739 -69.65 -46.64 40.71
CA PHE A 739 -70.95 -46.62 41.34
C PHE A 739 -71.96 -45.87 40.48
N ASP A 740 -73.23 -46.29 40.48
CA ASP A 740 -74.30 -45.55 39.81
C ASP A 740 -74.73 -44.35 40.66
N LEU A 741 -73.85 -43.36 40.77
CA LEU A 741 -74.05 -42.19 41.62
C LEU A 741 -75.27 -41.36 41.21
N PHE A 742 -75.70 -41.43 39.94
CA PHE A 742 -76.85 -40.69 39.42
C PHE A 742 -78.16 -41.45 39.49
N ALA A 743 -78.16 -42.73 39.87
CA ALA A 743 -79.33 -43.60 39.83
C ALA A 743 -80.01 -43.58 38.45
N ASP A 744 -79.22 -43.65 37.39
CA ASP A 744 -79.67 -43.69 35.99
C ASP A 744 -79.51 -45.07 35.34
N GLY A 745 -79.02 -46.05 36.12
CA GLY A 745 -78.76 -47.42 35.70
C GLY A 745 -77.34 -47.66 35.20
N THR A 746 -76.46 -46.64 35.23
CA THR A 746 -75.09 -46.74 34.71
C THR A 746 -74.07 -46.46 35.81
N ALA A 747 -73.34 -47.50 36.22
CA ALA A 747 -72.19 -47.30 37.09
C ALA A 747 -71.07 -46.56 36.35
N ILE A 748 -70.67 -45.41 36.88
CA ILE A 748 -69.61 -44.57 36.37
C ILE A 748 -68.43 -44.61 37.32
N ASN A 749 -67.22 -44.34 36.82
CA ASN A 749 -66.11 -44.10 37.70
C ASN A 749 -66.36 -42.78 38.45
N THR A 750 -66.20 -42.80 39.77
CA THR A 750 -66.49 -41.67 40.64
C THR A 750 -65.40 -41.55 41.69
N GLY A 751 -65.17 -40.34 42.18
CA GLY A 751 -64.55 -40.13 43.49
C GLY A 751 -65.36 -40.84 44.55
N TRP A 752 -64.72 -41.14 45.67
CA TRP A 752 -65.30 -42.03 46.67
C TRP A 752 -65.00 -41.59 48.10
N VAL A 753 -65.65 -42.22 49.07
CA VAL A 753 -65.34 -42.04 50.49
C VAL A 753 -64.04 -42.77 50.82
N SER A 754 -63.24 -42.25 51.76
CA SER A 754 -62.07 -43.01 52.25
C SER A 754 -62.51 -44.17 53.15
N GLY A 755 -61.74 -45.26 53.21
CA GLY A 755 -62.13 -46.46 53.98
C GLY A 755 -62.24 -46.28 55.51
N GLY A 756 -61.86 -45.11 56.03
CA GLY A 756 -62.02 -44.72 57.43
C GLY A 756 -63.33 -43.98 57.75
N ASP A 757 -64.04 -43.52 56.71
CA ASP A 757 -65.25 -42.70 56.80
C ASP A 757 -66.48 -43.45 56.27
N GLY A 758 -67.67 -42.91 56.54
CA GLY A 758 -68.93 -43.55 56.17
C GLY A 758 -69.81 -42.70 55.26
N LEU A 759 -70.31 -43.29 54.17
CA LEU A 759 -71.40 -42.71 53.37
C LEU A 759 -72.73 -42.84 54.10
N LEU A 760 -73.52 -41.78 54.16
CA LEU A 760 -74.87 -41.85 54.69
C LEU A 760 -75.83 -42.45 53.66
N VAL A 761 -76.47 -43.56 54.05
CA VAL A 761 -77.29 -44.37 53.15
C VAL A 761 -78.60 -44.79 53.81
N MET A 762 -79.60 -45.10 52.97
CA MET A 762 -80.83 -45.76 53.36
C MET A 762 -81.26 -46.67 52.23
N ASP A 763 -81.39 -47.95 52.54
CA ASP A 763 -81.94 -48.96 51.65
C ASP A 763 -83.43 -48.68 51.45
N ARG A 764 -83.75 -48.06 50.30
CA ARG A 764 -85.11 -47.54 50.01
C ARG A 764 -85.97 -48.58 49.32
N ASN A 765 -85.35 -49.52 48.62
CA ASN A 765 -86.04 -50.58 47.91
C ASN A 765 -86.19 -51.85 48.78
N HIS A 766 -85.54 -51.88 49.95
CA HIS A 766 -85.52 -52.95 50.94
C HIS A 766 -84.94 -54.27 50.42
N ASP A 767 -83.95 -54.21 49.52
CA ASP A 767 -83.27 -55.39 48.97
C ASP A 767 -82.02 -55.81 49.76
N GLY A 768 -81.61 -54.99 50.73
CA GLY A 768 -80.48 -55.24 51.63
C GLY A 768 -79.12 -54.87 51.06
N VAL A 769 -79.03 -54.23 49.89
CA VAL A 769 -77.77 -53.84 49.24
C VAL A 769 -77.87 -52.39 48.75
N ILE A 770 -76.91 -51.55 49.15
CA ILE A 770 -76.82 -50.19 48.59
C ILE A 770 -76.16 -50.26 47.22
N ASN A 771 -76.92 -50.03 46.15
CA ASN A 771 -76.46 -50.29 44.78
C ASN A 771 -76.55 -49.10 43.81
N ASP A 772 -77.25 -48.02 44.16
CA ASP A 772 -77.28 -46.78 43.38
C ASP A 772 -77.39 -45.51 44.24
N GLY A 773 -77.23 -44.35 43.60
CA GLY A 773 -77.21 -43.04 44.24
C GLY A 773 -78.55 -42.57 44.80
N SER A 774 -79.66 -43.24 44.50
CA SER A 774 -80.96 -42.93 45.10
C SER A 774 -81.04 -43.38 46.56
N GLU A 775 -80.17 -44.32 46.94
CA GLU A 775 -80.03 -44.88 48.28
C GLU A 775 -78.92 -44.21 49.10
N LEU A 776 -78.07 -43.42 48.45
CA LEU A 776 -77.19 -42.46 49.12
C LEU A 776 -77.98 -41.18 49.46
N PHE A 777 -77.61 -40.49 50.54
CA PHE A 777 -78.13 -39.14 50.83
C PHE A 777 -77.35 -38.10 50.06
N GLY A 778 -77.99 -37.50 49.06
CA GLY A 778 -77.28 -36.80 48.00
C GLY A 778 -78.16 -36.15 46.95
N SER A 779 -77.55 -35.61 45.90
CA SER A 779 -78.27 -35.00 44.76
C SER A 779 -79.10 -36.00 43.92
N SER A 780 -78.88 -37.31 44.11
CA SER A 780 -79.68 -38.36 43.46
C SER A 780 -80.82 -38.88 44.31
N THR A 781 -80.89 -38.50 45.59
CA THR A 781 -82.01 -38.86 46.47
C THR A 781 -83.30 -38.26 45.94
N ARG A 782 -84.37 -39.06 45.85
CA ARG A 782 -85.70 -38.55 45.52
C ARG A 782 -86.39 -38.05 46.78
N LEU A 783 -86.83 -36.80 46.71
CA LEU A 783 -87.66 -36.16 47.72
C LEU A 783 -89.10 -36.68 47.64
N ALA A 784 -89.90 -36.45 48.68
CA ALA A 784 -91.31 -36.87 48.74
C ALA A 784 -92.17 -36.30 47.59
N ASN A 785 -91.75 -35.19 46.98
CA ASN A 785 -92.40 -34.57 45.82
C ASN A 785 -92.08 -35.25 44.47
N GLY A 786 -91.20 -36.26 44.46
CA GLY A 786 -90.78 -37.01 43.27
C GLY A 786 -89.61 -36.38 42.50
N GLU A 787 -89.20 -35.16 42.84
CA GLU A 787 -88.01 -34.51 42.32
C GLU A 787 -86.75 -35.03 43.02
N LYS A 788 -85.59 -34.88 42.37
CA LYS A 788 -84.30 -35.13 43.00
C LYS A 788 -83.96 -34.01 43.97
N ALA A 789 -83.33 -34.35 45.08
CA ALA A 789 -82.84 -33.39 46.05
C ALA A 789 -81.80 -32.48 45.42
N LYS A 790 -81.79 -31.22 45.85
CA LYS A 790 -80.77 -30.26 45.41
C LYS A 790 -79.37 -30.67 45.87
N ASP A 791 -79.30 -31.21 47.08
CA ASP A 791 -78.11 -31.65 47.80
C ASP A 791 -78.55 -32.65 48.88
N GLY A 792 -77.63 -33.40 49.46
CA GLY A 792 -77.89 -34.42 50.48
C GLY A 792 -78.47 -33.86 51.78
N TYR A 793 -78.16 -32.62 52.16
CA TYR A 793 -78.75 -32.01 53.37
C TYR A 793 -80.19 -31.54 53.13
N ALA A 794 -80.53 -31.16 51.90
CA ALA A 794 -81.92 -30.99 51.48
C ALA A 794 -82.69 -32.31 51.57
N ALA A 795 -82.07 -33.44 51.21
CA ALA A 795 -82.66 -34.77 51.37
C ALA A 795 -82.84 -35.18 52.84
N LEU A 796 -81.84 -34.94 53.70
CA LEU A 796 -81.94 -35.24 55.13
C LEU A 796 -83.04 -34.45 55.83
N ARG A 797 -83.24 -33.19 55.44
CA ARG A 797 -84.23 -32.31 56.07
C ARG A 797 -85.68 -32.82 55.93
N GLU A 798 -85.98 -33.68 54.96
CA GLU A 798 -87.30 -34.32 54.88
C GLU A 798 -87.53 -35.38 55.96
N LEU A 799 -86.44 -35.90 56.54
CA LEU A 799 -86.51 -36.94 57.57
C LEU A 799 -86.62 -36.37 58.99
N ASP A 800 -86.38 -35.06 59.15
CA ASP A 800 -86.58 -34.32 60.39
C ASP A 800 -88.09 -34.06 60.56
N THR A 801 -88.77 -34.99 61.23
CA THR A 801 -90.24 -34.96 61.33
C THR A 801 -90.75 -34.00 62.40
N ASN A 802 -89.89 -33.65 63.37
CA ASN A 802 -90.20 -32.71 64.45
C ASN A 802 -89.70 -31.28 64.15
N ASN A 803 -88.96 -31.09 63.06
CA ASN A 803 -88.35 -29.85 62.58
C ASN A 803 -87.41 -29.17 63.60
N ASP A 804 -86.71 -29.95 64.42
CA ASP A 804 -85.79 -29.40 65.42
C ASP A 804 -84.38 -29.09 64.86
N GLY A 805 -84.14 -29.46 63.60
CA GLY A 805 -82.87 -29.27 62.89
C GLY A 805 -81.89 -30.42 63.05
N TYR A 806 -82.30 -31.53 63.67
CA TYR A 806 -81.51 -32.73 63.86
C TYR A 806 -82.29 -33.98 63.46
N ILE A 807 -81.59 -35.00 62.97
CA ILE A 807 -82.13 -36.36 62.87
C ILE A 807 -81.68 -37.12 64.11
N THR A 808 -82.65 -37.57 64.91
CA THR A 808 -82.44 -38.28 66.18
C THR A 808 -83.34 -39.52 66.25
N ASN A 809 -83.22 -40.32 67.31
CA ASN A 809 -84.11 -41.48 67.51
C ASN A 809 -85.60 -41.11 67.73
N GLU A 810 -85.94 -39.83 67.84
CA GLU A 810 -87.32 -39.34 67.84
C GLU A 810 -87.92 -39.28 66.42
N ASP A 811 -87.07 -39.30 65.38
CA ASP A 811 -87.49 -39.31 63.98
C ASP A 811 -87.71 -40.73 63.45
N ALA A 812 -88.84 -40.91 62.77
CA ALA A 812 -89.25 -42.24 62.29
C ALA A 812 -88.20 -42.91 61.38
N ALA A 813 -87.50 -42.13 60.56
CA ALA A 813 -86.52 -42.63 59.61
C ALA A 813 -85.13 -42.88 60.22
N TYR A 814 -84.86 -42.43 61.45
CA TYR A 814 -83.54 -42.59 62.09
C TYR A 814 -83.17 -44.08 62.25
N ALA A 815 -84.15 -44.94 62.53
CA ALA A 815 -83.94 -46.38 62.64
C ALA A 815 -83.60 -47.05 61.30
N ASP A 816 -83.83 -46.40 60.16
CA ASP A 816 -83.59 -46.91 58.81
C ASP A 816 -82.27 -46.37 58.22
N LEU A 817 -81.76 -45.27 58.75
CA LEU A 817 -80.46 -44.71 58.35
C LEU A 817 -79.30 -45.63 58.72
N ARG A 818 -78.35 -45.75 57.80
CA ARG A 818 -77.12 -46.51 57.97
C ARG A 818 -75.94 -45.68 57.52
N LEU A 819 -74.75 -46.06 57.97
CA LEU A 819 -73.50 -45.64 57.33
C LEU A 819 -72.89 -46.82 56.59
N TRP A 820 -72.51 -46.59 55.34
CA TRP A 820 -71.73 -47.52 54.54
C TRP A 820 -70.25 -47.15 54.66
N VAL A 821 -69.51 -47.98 55.38
CA VAL A 821 -68.06 -47.83 55.56
C VAL A 821 -67.37 -48.78 54.60
N ASP A 822 -67.06 -48.28 53.41
CA ASP A 822 -66.42 -49.06 52.35
C ASP A 822 -64.89 -49.13 52.56
N SER A 823 -64.47 -49.98 53.51
CA SER A 823 -63.07 -50.09 53.91
C SER A 823 -62.13 -50.62 52.83
N ASN A 824 -62.64 -51.37 51.84
CA ASN A 824 -61.84 -51.83 50.70
C ASN A 824 -62.00 -50.93 49.45
N SER A 825 -62.95 -50.01 49.48
CA SER A 825 -63.22 -49.00 48.46
C SER A 825 -63.54 -49.62 47.09
N ASP A 826 -64.29 -50.73 47.07
CA ASP A 826 -64.67 -51.41 45.83
C ASP A 826 -66.02 -50.95 45.26
N GLY A 827 -66.75 -50.08 45.97
CA GLY A 827 -68.04 -49.55 45.54
C GLY A 827 -69.18 -50.57 45.58
N LEU A 828 -68.99 -51.73 46.21
CA LEU A 828 -70.00 -52.77 46.35
C LEU A 828 -70.39 -52.95 47.81
N SER A 829 -71.62 -52.59 48.14
CA SER A 829 -72.12 -52.74 49.51
C SER A 829 -72.21 -54.22 49.95
N SER A 830 -71.43 -54.60 50.96
CA SER A 830 -71.56 -55.91 51.63
C SER A 830 -72.14 -55.78 53.03
N ALA A 831 -72.78 -56.85 53.53
CA ALA A 831 -73.39 -56.87 54.86
C ALA A 831 -72.42 -56.56 56.02
N GLY A 832 -71.10 -56.71 55.79
CA GLY A 832 -70.05 -56.39 56.77
C GLY A 832 -69.65 -54.92 56.81
N GLU A 833 -70.13 -54.09 55.88
CA GLU A 833 -69.74 -52.69 55.69
C GLU A 833 -70.86 -51.72 56.01
N ILE A 834 -72.11 -52.18 56.00
CA ILE A 834 -73.27 -51.41 56.45
C ILE A 834 -73.38 -51.46 57.97
N ARG A 835 -73.36 -50.28 58.59
CA ARG A 835 -73.43 -50.10 60.05
C ARG A 835 -74.68 -49.31 60.41
N THR A 836 -75.32 -49.66 61.52
CA THR A 836 -76.42 -48.85 62.06
C THR A 836 -75.86 -47.64 62.78
N LEU A 837 -76.59 -46.52 62.78
CA LEU A 837 -76.20 -45.32 63.53
C LEU A 837 -76.00 -45.63 65.03
N GLU A 838 -76.87 -46.47 65.60
CA GLU A 838 -76.77 -46.94 66.99
C GLU A 838 -75.46 -47.73 67.25
N SER A 839 -75.05 -48.61 66.32
CA SER A 839 -73.82 -49.40 66.46
C SER A 839 -72.54 -48.55 66.42
N LEU A 840 -72.61 -47.39 65.77
CA LEU A 840 -71.55 -46.39 65.72
C LEU A 840 -71.68 -45.33 66.81
N GLY A 841 -72.70 -45.44 67.67
CA GLY A 841 -72.95 -44.50 68.75
C GLY A 841 -73.33 -43.10 68.31
N ILE A 842 -73.86 -42.92 67.09
CA ILE A 842 -74.27 -41.61 66.55
C ILE A 842 -75.61 -41.23 67.18
N ALA A 843 -75.66 -40.19 67.99
CA ALA A 843 -76.88 -39.76 68.69
C ALA A 843 -77.71 -38.74 67.89
N LYS A 844 -77.05 -37.80 67.20
CA LYS A 844 -77.72 -36.71 66.48
C LYS A 844 -76.99 -36.37 65.18
N ILE A 845 -77.73 -36.11 64.11
CA ILE A 845 -77.18 -35.64 62.83
C ILE A 845 -77.75 -34.25 62.57
N SER A 846 -76.91 -33.22 62.41
CA SER A 846 -77.41 -31.89 62.04
C SER A 846 -77.80 -31.84 60.56
N VAL A 847 -79.00 -31.31 60.27
CA VAL A 847 -79.43 -31.05 58.86
C VAL A 847 -79.04 -29.64 58.40
N ASN A 848 -78.44 -28.83 59.28
CA ASN A 848 -78.01 -27.47 58.98
C ASN A 848 -76.57 -27.45 58.48
N ALA A 849 -76.39 -27.30 57.17
CA ALA A 849 -75.07 -27.22 56.57
C ALA A 849 -74.67 -25.78 56.21
N LYS A 850 -73.37 -25.54 56.17
CA LYS A 850 -72.73 -24.31 55.69
C LYS A 850 -72.04 -24.60 54.36
N VAL A 851 -71.95 -23.60 53.49
CA VAL A 851 -71.19 -23.74 52.25
C VAL A 851 -69.72 -23.95 52.58
N GLY A 852 -69.19 -25.08 52.14
CA GLY A 852 -67.77 -25.41 52.17
C GLY A 852 -67.12 -25.17 50.81
N THR A 853 -65.82 -24.95 50.82
CA THR A 853 -65.00 -24.81 49.61
C THR A 853 -63.76 -25.70 49.66
N ALA A 854 -63.68 -26.58 50.66
CA ALA A 854 -62.55 -27.48 50.80
C ALA A 854 -62.62 -28.55 49.71
N ILE A 855 -61.46 -28.92 49.16
CA ILE A 855 -61.33 -29.98 48.17
C ILE A 855 -60.40 -31.02 48.76
N ASP A 856 -60.83 -32.27 48.72
CA ASP A 856 -60.04 -33.42 49.14
C ASP A 856 -60.01 -34.42 47.98
N ASN A 857 -58.80 -34.81 47.55
CA ASN A 857 -58.56 -35.73 46.43
C ASN A 857 -59.40 -35.46 45.16
N GLY A 858 -59.57 -34.18 44.80
CA GLY A 858 -60.32 -33.74 43.62
C GLY A 858 -61.84 -33.60 43.84
N ASN A 859 -62.37 -34.10 44.95
CA ASN A 859 -63.78 -33.99 45.35
C ASN A 859 -64.00 -32.76 46.22
N ILE A 860 -65.15 -32.11 46.09
CA ILE A 860 -65.42 -30.85 46.81
C ILE A 860 -66.33 -31.13 47.99
N LEU A 861 -65.90 -30.73 49.19
CA LEU A 861 -66.74 -30.70 50.38
C LEU A 861 -67.60 -29.42 50.32
N GLY A 862 -68.64 -29.46 49.49
CA GLY A 862 -69.41 -28.26 49.11
C GLY A 862 -70.42 -27.80 50.16
N LEU A 863 -70.85 -28.69 51.05
CA LEU A 863 -71.64 -28.33 52.23
C LEU A 863 -71.11 -29.10 53.43
N THR A 864 -70.74 -28.41 54.50
CA THR A 864 -70.24 -29.02 55.73
C THR A 864 -71.23 -28.83 56.87
N SER A 865 -71.44 -29.87 57.64
CA SER A 865 -72.22 -29.90 58.88
C SER A 865 -71.50 -30.79 59.90
N SER A 866 -72.26 -31.35 60.84
CA SER A 866 -71.71 -32.13 61.95
C SER A 866 -72.70 -33.15 62.46
N TYR A 867 -72.21 -34.19 63.12
CA TYR A 867 -73.02 -35.12 63.90
C TYR A 867 -72.44 -35.28 65.31
N GLU A 868 -73.26 -35.71 66.26
CA GLU A 868 -72.88 -35.88 67.67
C GLU A 868 -73.03 -37.35 68.06
N THR A 869 -72.04 -37.90 68.76
CA THR A 869 -72.07 -39.25 69.33
C THR A 869 -72.71 -39.26 70.74
N THR A 870 -73.07 -40.45 71.24
CA THR A 870 -73.73 -40.63 72.55
C THR A 870 -72.91 -40.17 73.75
N ASP A 871 -71.60 -39.96 73.59
CA ASP A 871 -70.71 -39.36 74.58
C ASP A 871 -70.65 -37.82 74.50
N GLY A 872 -71.38 -37.20 73.56
CA GLY A 872 -71.51 -35.76 73.39
C GLY A 872 -70.42 -35.13 72.52
N VAL A 873 -69.57 -35.92 71.87
CA VAL A 873 -68.52 -35.41 70.98
C VAL A 873 -69.12 -35.10 69.61
N SER A 874 -68.77 -33.93 69.06
CA SER A 874 -69.17 -33.51 67.72
C SER A 874 -68.08 -33.89 66.71
N HIS A 875 -68.51 -34.47 65.60
CA HIS A 875 -67.69 -34.91 64.48
C HIS A 875 -68.14 -34.24 63.17
N ASP A 876 -67.24 -34.18 62.20
CA ASP A 876 -67.51 -33.52 60.92
C ASP A 876 -68.36 -34.42 60.02
N ALA A 877 -69.26 -33.79 59.26
CA ALA A 877 -69.97 -34.42 58.16
C ALA A 877 -69.99 -33.45 56.99
N ALA A 878 -69.93 -33.96 55.76
CA ALA A 878 -69.96 -33.12 54.58
C ALA A 878 -70.74 -33.79 53.45
N ASP A 879 -71.52 -32.98 52.75
CA ASP A 879 -72.00 -33.30 51.42
C ASP A 879 -70.85 -33.06 50.44
N VAL A 880 -70.45 -34.13 49.76
CA VAL A 880 -69.25 -34.15 48.94
C VAL A 880 -69.65 -34.28 47.47
N TRP A 881 -69.23 -33.34 46.64
CA TRP A 881 -69.36 -33.42 45.19
C TRP A 881 -68.24 -34.33 44.69
N PHE A 882 -68.59 -35.58 44.43
CA PHE A 882 -67.65 -36.53 43.85
C PHE A 882 -67.41 -36.21 42.38
N ARG A 883 -66.14 -36.17 42.00
CA ARG A 883 -65.77 -36.12 40.59
C ARG A 883 -66.23 -37.39 39.90
N VAL A 884 -66.71 -37.28 38.67
CA VAL A 884 -67.17 -38.42 37.89
C VAL A 884 -66.56 -38.40 36.50
N ASP A 885 -66.47 -39.56 35.86
CA ASP A 885 -66.17 -39.62 34.42
C ASP A 885 -67.30 -38.90 33.66
N LYS A 886 -66.93 -38.07 32.68
CA LYS A 886 -67.91 -37.36 31.85
C LYS A 886 -68.90 -38.37 31.25
N VAL A 887 -70.19 -38.19 31.53
CA VAL A 887 -71.24 -38.85 30.74
C VAL A 887 -71.03 -38.40 29.29
N PRO A 888 -70.95 -39.32 28.31
CA PRO A 888 -70.77 -38.93 26.91
C PRO A 888 -71.95 -38.06 26.48
N VAL A 889 -71.70 -36.76 26.33
CA VAL A 889 -72.63 -35.87 25.66
C VAL A 889 -72.76 -36.37 24.23
N SER A 890 -73.99 -36.69 23.82
CA SER A 890 -74.28 -36.90 22.40
C SER A 890 -73.81 -35.66 21.63
N PRO A 891 -73.18 -35.84 20.45
CA PRO A 891 -72.59 -34.73 19.72
C PRO A 891 -73.65 -33.64 19.51
N VAL A 892 -73.29 -32.43 19.92
CA VAL A 892 -74.03 -31.21 19.62
C VAL A 892 -74.27 -31.24 18.11
N SER A 893 -75.54 -31.21 17.66
CA SER A 893 -75.82 -31.20 16.23
C SER A 893 -75.09 -30.04 15.57
N VAL A 894 -74.57 -30.26 14.37
CA VAL A 894 -73.89 -29.23 13.57
C VAL A 894 -74.75 -27.97 13.46
N ASP A 895 -76.08 -28.11 13.50
CA ASP A 895 -77.05 -27.01 13.49
C ASP A 895 -76.98 -26.12 14.74
N THR A 896 -76.68 -26.68 15.92
CA THR A 896 -76.57 -25.92 17.18
C THR A 896 -75.23 -25.17 17.27
N ALA A 897 -74.16 -25.75 16.72
CA ALA A 897 -72.87 -25.08 16.57
C ALA A 897 -72.92 -23.93 15.54
N ILE A 898 -73.67 -24.11 14.44
CA ILE A 898 -73.92 -23.05 13.44
C ILE A 898 -74.77 -21.92 14.04
N ALA A 899 -75.75 -22.24 14.89
CA ALA A 899 -76.57 -21.23 15.57
C ALA A 899 -75.75 -20.38 16.56
N ALA A 900 -74.86 -21.00 17.34
CA ALA A 900 -73.95 -20.31 18.28
C ALA A 900 -72.92 -19.43 17.56
N LEU A 901 -72.47 -19.85 16.35
CA LEU A 901 -71.60 -19.04 15.50
C LEU A 901 -72.35 -17.81 14.94
N SER A 902 -73.62 -17.97 14.55
CA SER A 902 -74.46 -16.87 14.04
C SER A 902 -74.78 -15.81 15.10
N THR A 903 -74.95 -16.21 16.36
CA THR A 903 -75.19 -15.28 17.48
C THR A 903 -73.90 -14.61 17.96
N GLY A 904 -72.75 -15.30 17.91
CA GLY A 904 -71.44 -14.70 18.19
C GLY A 904 -71.05 -13.61 17.19
N VAL A 905 -71.32 -13.81 15.90
CA VAL A 905 -71.12 -12.80 14.84
C VAL A 905 -72.04 -11.58 15.03
N SER A 906 -73.25 -11.80 15.55
CA SER A 906 -74.23 -10.74 15.82
C SER A 906 -73.89 -9.88 17.05
N ALA A 907 -73.20 -10.46 18.05
CA ALA A 907 -72.77 -9.76 19.27
C ALA A 907 -71.45 -8.97 19.09
N ALA A 908 -70.61 -9.35 18.12
CA ALA A 908 -69.34 -8.70 17.80
C ALA A 908 -69.47 -7.42 16.94
N GLY A 909 -70.69 -6.98 16.60
CA GLY A 909 -70.91 -5.69 15.95
C GLY A 909 -70.44 -5.59 14.49
N LEU A 910 -70.20 -6.72 13.81
CA LEU A 910 -69.95 -6.74 12.36
C LEU A 910 -71.26 -6.78 11.57
N ALA A 911 -72.16 -5.84 11.88
CA ALA A 911 -73.24 -5.51 10.96
C ALA A 911 -72.66 -4.59 9.87
N ASP A 912 -72.73 -5.09 8.64
CA ASP A 912 -72.65 -4.32 7.40
C ASP A 912 -73.11 -2.86 7.59
N THR A 913 -72.17 -1.93 7.47
CA THR A 913 -72.48 -0.52 7.23
C THR A 913 -71.66 0.01 6.05
N THR A 914 -72.32 -0.02 4.89
CA THR A 914 -72.15 0.90 3.75
C THR A 914 -70.86 0.83 2.95
N TYR A 915 -70.81 -0.10 2.00
CA TYR A 915 -70.10 0.15 0.73
C TYR A 915 -71.09 0.69 -0.32
N VAL A 916 -70.98 1.99 -0.61
CA VAL A 916 -71.59 2.62 -1.78
C VAL A 916 -70.77 2.25 -3.00
N ALA A 917 -71.42 1.70 -4.01
CA ALA A 917 -70.82 1.37 -5.31
C ALA A 917 -70.23 2.61 -6.02
N PRO A 918 -69.03 2.52 -6.62
CA PRO A 918 -68.66 3.40 -7.72
C PRO A 918 -69.29 2.90 -9.04
N PRO A 919 -69.55 3.81 -10.00
CA PRO A 919 -70.39 3.53 -11.16
C PRO A 919 -69.69 2.67 -12.21
N SER A 920 -70.48 1.79 -12.83
CA SER A 920 -70.18 0.99 -14.01
C SER A 920 -69.92 1.85 -15.25
N VAL A 921 -68.81 1.64 -15.98
CA VAL A 921 -68.73 1.56 -17.46
C VAL A 921 -67.40 0.87 -17.88
N PRO A 922 -67.23 0.35 -19.12
CA PRO A 922 -67.61 -0.98 -19.58
C PRO A 922 -66.41 -1.86 -19.96
N ALA A 923 -66.65 -3.17 -20.02
CA ALA A 923 -65.72 -4.14 -20.59
C ALA A 923 -65.48 -3.91 -22.09
N VAL A 924 -64.21 -3.81 -22.49
CA VAL A 924 -63.71 -4.30 -23.77
C VAL A 924 -62.46 -5.14 -23.48
N LEU A 925 -62.61 -6.46 -23.61
CA LEU A 925 -61.51 -7.43 -23.66
C LEU A 925 -60.75 -7.27 -24.98
N PRO A 926 -59.47 -7.65 -24.99
CA PRO A 926 -59.05 -8.66 -25.96
C PRO A 926 -58.45 -9.87 -25.24
N GLN A 927 -58.92 -11.04 -25.67
CA GLN A 927 -58.45 -12.35 -25.27
C GLN A 927 -56.98 -12.58 -25.62
N VAL A 928 -56.23 -13.22 -24.71
CA VAL A 928 -55.12 -14.10 -25.10
C VAL A 928 -55.12 -15.34 -24.21
N GLN A 929 -55.47 -16.45 -24.87
CA GLN A 929 -55.10 -17.86 -24.67
C GLN A 929 -54.28 -18.26 -23.42
N VAL A 930 -54.88 -19.17 -22.63
CA VAL A 930 -54.24 -19.94 -21.57
C VAL A 930 -53.50 -21.13 -22.19
N ALA A 931 -52.20 -21.26 -21.93
CA ALA A 931 -51.46 -22.52 -22.06
C ALA A 931 -51.36 -23.19 -20.67
N PRO A 932 -51.47 -24.53 -20.56
CA PRO A 932 -51.61 -25.20 -19.27
C PRO A 932 -50.30 -25.23 -18.49
N ILE A 933 -50.37 -24.89 -17.20
CA ILE A 933 -49.30 -25.06 -16.22
C ILE A 933 -49.35 -26.52 -15.73
N VAL A 934 -48.26 -27.27 -15.93
CA VAL A 934 -48.01 -28.61 -15.38
C VAL A 934 -47.39 -28.45 -13.97
N PRO A 935 -47.70 -29.32 -12.97
CA PRO A 935 -47.19 -29.17 -11.60
C PRO A 935 -45.68 -29.44 -11.50
N PRO A 936 -44.99 -28.90 -10.47
CA PRO A 936 -43.56 -29.12 -10.29
C PRO A 936 -43.27 -30.56 -9.87
N ALA A 937 -42.42 -31.23 -10.64
CA ALA A 937 -41.87 -32.53 -10.31
C ALA A 937 -40.74 -32.39 -9.27
N VAL A 938 -40.75 -33.30 -8.31
CA VAL A 938 -39.72 -33.59 -7.32
C VAL A 938 -38.35 -33.73 -7.98
N LEU A 939 -37.37 -32.91 -7.56
CA LEU A 939 -35.97 -33.01 -8.00
C LEU A 939 -35.19 -33.93 -7.06
N SER A 940 -35.19 -35.23 -7.35
CA SER A 940 -34.17 -36.15 -6.87
C SER A 940 -33.08 -36.27 -7.94
N GLY A 941 -31.87 -35.79 -7.63
CA GLY A 941 -30.60 -36.16 -8.26
C GLY A 941 -30.49 -35.98 -9.78
N ASP A 942 -29.93 -34.85 -10.24
CA ASP A 942 -29.42 -34.76 -11.62
C ASP A 942 -28.21 -33.81 -11.73
N GLY A 943 -27.15 -34.31 -12.35
CA GLY A 943 -25.81 -33.72 -12.37
C GLY A 943 -25.59 -32.52 -13.30
N LEU A 944 -24.32 -32.08 -13.36
CA LEU A 944 -23.77 -30.88 -14.01
C LEU A 944 -24.39 -30.46 -15.37
N ARG A 945 -24.94 -31.40 -16.14
CA ARG A 945 -25.60 -31.15 -17.43
C ARG A 945 -26.85 -30.27 -17.35
N SER A 946 -27.65 -30.37 -16.29
CA SER A 946 -28.85 -29.53 -16.15
C SER A 946 -28.49 -28.07 -15.82
N LYS A 947 -27.46 -27.86 -15.00
CA LYS A 947 -26.94 -26.54 -14.61
C LYS A 947 -26.28 -25.80 -15.79
N VAL A 948 -25.48 -26.50 -16.61
CA VAL A 948 -24.87 -25.92 -17.82
C VAL A 948 -25.93 -25.59 -18.89
N SER A 949 -26.95 -26.42 -19.04
CA SER A 949 -28.05 -26.14 -19.98
C SER A 949 -28.91 -24.94 -19.54
N GLY A 950 -29.11 -24.74 -18.23
CA GLY A 950 -29.79 -23.56 -17.68
C GLY A 950 -28.98 -22.27 -17.87
N MET A 951 -27.65 -22.34 -17.71
CA MET A 951 -26.77 -21.20 -17.90
C MET A 951 -26.65 -20.77 -19.37
N VAL A 952 -26.67 -21.72 -20.31
CA VAL A 952 -26.70 -21.45 -21.76
C VAL A 952 -28.02 -20.82 -22.20
N GLN A 953 -29.16 -21.20 -21.61
CA GLN A 953 -30.45 -20.55 -21.88
C GLN A 953 -30.52 -19.12 -21.32
N ALA A 954 -29.92 -18.86 -20.16
CA ALA A 954 -29.84 -17.52 -19.59
C ALA A 954 -28.95 -16.58 -20.42
N ILE A 955 -27.80 -17.05 -20.90
CA ILE A 955 -26.89 -16.26 -21.76
C ILE A 955 -27.50 -16.02 -23.15
N GLY A 956 -28.25 -16.99 -23.71
CA GLY A 956 -28.98 -16.81 -24.97
C GLY A 956 -30.09 -15.76 -24.90
N SER A 957 -30.77 -15.62 -23.76
CA SER A 957 -31.84 -14.64 -23.58
C SER A 957 -31.40 -13.17 -23.52
N PHE A 958 -30.09 -12.91 -23.33
CA PHE A 958 -29.53 -11.55 -23.37
C PHE A 958 -29.29 -11.02 -24.80
N ALA A 959 -29.32 -11.89 -25.82
CA ALA A 959 -29.06 -11.49 -27.21
C ALA A 959 -30.31 -11.01 -27.98
N ASP A 960 -31.52 -11.37 -27.54
CA ASP A 960 -32.76 -11.23 -28.33
C ASP A 960 -33.82 -10.27 -27.74
N ALA A 961 -33.47 -9.34 -26.85
CA ALA A 961 -34.44 -8.38 -26.32
C ALA A 961 -34.73 -7.21 -27.29
N PRO A 962 -35.99 -6.98 -27.73
CA PRO A 962 -36.35 -5.87 -28.61
C PRO A 962 -36.36 -4.53 -27.85
N THR A 963 -35.76 -3.50 -28.46
CA THR A 963 -35.65 -2.14 -27.93
C THR A 963 -37.01 -1.44 -27.81
N TYR A 964 -37.46 -1.16 -26.58
CA TYR A 964 -38.50 -0.17 -26.31
C TYR A 964 -37.92 1.01 -25.52
N VAL A 965 -38.08 2.21 -26.07
CA VAL A 965 -37.52 3.46 -25.55
C VAL A 965 -38.57 4.16 -24.67
N THR A 966 -38.27 4.35 -23.38
CA THR A 966 -38.84 5.47 -22.60
C THR A 966 -37.75 6.11 -21.73
N SER A 967 -37.71 7.44 -21.81
CA SER A 967 -36.74 8.37 -21.26
C SER A 967 -36.61 8.30 -19.73
N GLY A 968 -35.40 8.05 -19.21
CA GLY A 968 -35.01 8.46 -17.85
C GLY A 968 -34.25 7.45 -16.98
N MET A 969 -33.14 6.84 -17.47
CA MET A 969 -32.13 6.16 -16.63
C MET A 969 -30.72 6.27 -17.28
N PRO A 970 -29.61 6.16 -16.52
CA PRO A 970 -28.26 6.35 -17.03
C PRO A 970 -27.85 5.25 -18.02
N ARG A 971 -27.13 5.64 -19.08
CA ARG A 971 -26.56 4.75 -20.10
C ARG A 971 -25.51 3.81 -19.47
N MET A 972 -25.66 2.50 -19.67
CA MET A 972 -24.48 1.62 -19.77
C MET A 972 -24.01 1.67 -21.22
N ASP A 973 -22.80 2.18 -21.43
CA ASP A 973 -22.13 2.11 -22.72
C ASP A 973 -21.84 0.65 -23.09
N ALA A 974 -22.07 0.31 -24.36
CA ALA A 974 -21.83 -1.03 -24.90
C ALA A 974 -20.35 -1.43 -24.75
N PRO A 975 -20.03 -2.72 -24.52
CA PRO A 975 -18.65 -3.16 -24.34
C PRO A 975 -17.84 -2.95 -25.63
N SER A 976 -16.60 -2.52 -25.47
CA SER A 976 -15.61 -2.38 -26.54
C SER A 976 -15.36 -3.72 -27.27
N ALA A 977 -14.67 -3.65 -28.43
CA ALA A 977 -14.37 -4.77 -29.33
C ALA A 977 -13.73 -6.03 -28.67
N SER A 978 -13.25 -5.93 -27.43
CA SER A 978 -12.76 -7.05 -26.62
C SER A 978 -13.86 -7.98 -26.09
N GLY A 979 -15.08 -7.48 -25.85
CA GLY A 979 -16.21 -8.27 -25.35
C GLY A 979 -16.70 -9.33 -26.35
N ALA A 980 -16.67 -8.99 -27.65
CA ALA A 980 -17.03 -9.91 -28.73
C ALA A 980 -16.01 -11.05 -28.94
N LEU A 981 -14.80 -10.92 -28.40
CA LEU A 981 -13.77 -11.98 -28.38
C LEU A 981 -13.99 -12.94 -27.20
N VAL A 982 -14.36 -12.41 -26.03
CA VAL A 982 -14.68 -13.20 -24.83
C VAL A 982 -15.91 -14.07 -25.06
N THR A 983 -16.99 -13.52 -25.64
CA THR A 983 -18.21 -14.28 -25.93
C THR A 983 -17.94 -15.42 -26.94
N ARG A 984 -17.09 -15.18 -27.95
CA ARG A 984 -16.71 -16.22 -28.93
C ARG A 984 -15.84 -17.32 -28.33
N THR A 985 -14.96 -16.98 -27.39
CA THR A 985 -14.06 -17.93 -26.72
C THR A 985 -14.85 -18.83 -25.77
N VAL A 986 -15.77 -18.26 -24.99
CA VAL A 986 -16.66 -19.00 -24.07
C VAL A 986 -17.59 -19.95 -24.82
N LEU A 987 -18.19 -19.51 -25.94
CA LEU A 987 -19.01 -20.39 -26.80
C LEU A 987 -18.19 -21.56 -27.38
N SER A 988 -16.93 -21.33 -27.76
CA SER A 988 -16.05 -22.39 -28.29
C SER A 988 -15.63 -23.41 -27.22
N MET A 989 -15.37 -22.97 -25.98
CA MET A 989 -15.08 -23.86 -24.86
C MET A 989 -16.29 -24.72 -24.49
N VAL A 990 -17.49 -24.15 -24.54
CA VAL A 990 -18.74 -24.89 -24.31
C VAL A 990 -18.96 -25.98 -25.37
N ASP A 991 -18.61 -25.74 -26.63
CA ASP A 991 -18.72 -26.76 -27.69
C ASP A 991 -17.66 -27.86 -27.63
N VAL A 992 -16.49 -27.57 -27.03
CA VAL A 992 -15.48 -28.60 -26.71
C VAL A 992 -15.93 -29.44 -25.51
N MET A 993 -16.46 -28.82 -24.46
CA MET A 993 -16.93 -29.51 -23.26
C MET A 993 -18.12 -30.45 -23.52
N LYS A 994 -18.96 -30.16 -24.52
CA LYS A 994 -20.06 -31.06 -24.93
C LYS A 994 -19.59 -32.40 -25.50
N GLN A 995 -18.31 -32.52 -25.90
CA GLN A 995 -17.76 -33.72 -26.52
C GLN A 995 -17.24 -34.76 -25.52
N PHE A 996 -17.25 -34.45 -24.21
CA PHE A 996 -16.75 -35.33 -23.16
C PHE A 996 -17.83 -35.63 -22.10
N ASP A 997 -17.78 -36.82 -21.50
CA ASP A 997 -18.61 -37.20 -20.37
C ASP A 997 -18.09 -36.61 -19.04
N VAL A 998 -18.83 -36.85 -17.96
CA VAL A 998 -18.52 -36.32 -16.62
C VAL A 998 -17.19 -36.85 -16.05
N ASN A 999 -16.60 -37.86 -16.69
CA ASN A 999 -15.32 -38.47 -16.31
C ASN A 999 -14.21 -38.15 -17.32
N GLY A 1000 -14.45 -37.26 -18.29
CA GLY A 1000 -13.46 -36.84 -19.30
C GLY A 1000 -13.31 -37.81 -20.48
N ASN A 1001 -14.21 -38.77 -20.67
CA ASN A 1001 -14.17 -39.65 -21.85
C ASN A 1001 -14.95 -39.04 -23.02
N PRO A 1002 -14.43 -39.09 -24.26
CA PRO A 1002 -15.14 -38.56 -25.42
C PRO A 1002 -16.44 -39.34 -25.71
N ILE A 1003 -17.53 -38.62 -25.95
CA ILE A 1003 -18.85 -39.19 -26.20
C ILE A 1003 -19.06 -39.37 -27.71
N GLY A 1004 -19.16 -40.62 -28.15
CA GLY A 1004 -19.39 -40.99 -29.56
C GLY A 1004 -18.12 -41.39 -30.30
N ASN A 1005 -18.27 -42.21 -31.34
CA ASN A 1005 -17.19 -42.85 -32.09
C ASN A 1005 -16.41 -41.83 -32.94
N LEU A 1006 -15.61 -40.98 -32.30
CA LEU A 1006 -14.74 -39.99 -32.92
C LEU A 1006 -13.31 -40.53 -32.91
N THR A 1007 -12.88 -41.11 -34.03
CA THR A 1007 -11.52 -41.68 -34.18
C THR A 1007 -10.41 -40.65 -34.39
N THR A 1008 -10.66 -39.34 -34.27
CA THR A 1008 -9.63 -38.29 -34.18
C THR A 1008 -10.25 -36.94 -33.76
N PRO A 1009 -9.73 -36.24 -32.74
CA PRO A 1009 -10.12 -34.86 -32.46
C PRO A 1009 -9.56 -33.93 -33.54
N SER A 1010 -10.41 -33.04 -34.06
CA SER A 1010 -9.99 -31.97 -34.98
C SER A 1010 -8.90 -31.10 -34.36
N ALA A 1011 -7.81 -30.86 -35.11
CA ALA A 1011 -6.63 -30.08 -34.70
C ALA A 1011 -6.95 -28.65 -34.20
N THR A 1012 -8.14 -28.13 -34.48
CA THR A 1012 -8.60 -26.81 -34.01
C THR A 1012 -9.01 -26.80 -32.53
N ALA A 1013 -9.41 -27.94 -31.94
CA ALA A 1013 -9.86 -28.02 -30.54
C ALA A 1013 -8.69 -27.99 -29.55
N VAL A 1014 -7.52 -28.52 -29.94
CA VAL A 1014 -6.32 -28.56 -29.09
C VAL A 1014 -5.62 -27.19 -29.05
N GLN A 1015 -5.63 -26.44 -30.16
CA GLN A 1015 -5.03 -25.09 -30.20
C GLN A 1015 -5.78 -24.06 -29.33
N SER A 1016 -7.08 -24.24 -29.11
CA SER A 1016 -7.89 -23.37 -28.23
C SER A 1016 -7.52 -23.50 -26.75
N LEU A 1017 -6.95 -24.63 -26.33
CA LEU A 1017 -6.54 -24.88 -24.94
C LEU A 1017 -5.07 -24.51 -24.69
N THR A 1018 -4.26 -24.32 -25.74
CA THR A 1018 -2.83 -24.00 -25.64
C THR A 1018 -2.49 -22.54 -25.96
N GLY A 1019 -3.50 -21.68 -26.14
CA GLY A 1019 -3.36 -20.26 -26.41
C GLY A 1019 -2.93 -19.42 -25.20
N GLY A 1020 -1.67 -19.54 -24.78
CA GLY A 1020 -0.85 -18.39 -24.38
C GLY A 1020 -0.94 -17.75 -22.99
N ARG A 1021 -1.79 -18.16 -22.03
CA ARG A 1021 -1.80 -17.52 -20.68
C ARG A 1021 -1.98 -18.43 -19.45
N LEU A 1022 -1.78 -19.74 -19.57
CA LEU A 1022 -1.89 -20.68 -18.43
C LEU A 1022 -0.74 -21.71 -18.39
N GLN A 1023 0.50 -21.26 -18.59
CA GLN A 1023 1.67 -22.05 -18.20
C GLN A 1023 2.24 -21.47 -16.91
N ASN A 1024 1.75 -21.96 -15.77
CA ASN A 1024 2.55 -21.96 -14.55
C ASN A 1024 3.36 -23.26 -14.57
N THR A 1025 4.68 -23.13 -14.54
CA THR A 1025 5.67 -24.23 -14.60
C THR A 1025 5.78 -25.04 -13.31
N ASN A 1026 4.89 -24.86 -12.34
CA ASN A 1026 4.84 -25.70 -11.15
C ASN A 1026 3.66 -26.68 -11.22
N ALA A 1027 3.97 -27.97 -11.27
CA ALA A 1027 3.03 -29.07 -11.32
C ALA A 1027 2.01 -29.00 -10.17
N ASN A 1028 0.75 -28.69 -10.49
CA ASN A 1028 -0.49 -29.28 -9.97
C ASN A 1028 -1.68 -28.52 -10.61
N GLY A 1029 -2.32 -29.15 -11.60
CA GLY A 1029 -3.48 -28.58 -12.30
C GLY A 1029 -4.75 -28.57 -11.46
N PHE A 1030 -5.67 -27.66 -11.80
CA PHE A 1030 -6.90 -27.24 -11.11
C PHE A 1030 -7.97 -28.34 -10.81
N LEU A 1031 -7.64 -29.62 -10.97
CA LEU A 1031 -8.53 -30.75 -10.66
C LEU A 1031 -7.88 -31.85 -9.80
N ALA A 1032 -6.74 -31.57 -9.16
CA ALA A 1032 -6.11 -32.49 -8.22
C ALA A 1032 -6.16 -31.93 -6.79
N ALA A 1033 -7.28 -32.16 -6.11
CA ALA A 1033 -7.34 -32.25 -4.66
C ALA A 1033 -8.21 -33.45 -4.30
N GLU A 1034 -7.63 -34.48 -3.68
CA GLU A 1034 -8.38 -35.49 -2.93
C GLU A 1034 -8.83 -34.84 -1.60
N GLY A 1035 -10.14 -34.88 -1.34
CA GLY A 1035 -10.79 -34.30 -0.15
C GLY A 1035 -12.27 -34.08 -0.38
#